data_AF-D4XBV4-F1
#
_entry.id   AF-D4XBV4-F1
#
_cell.length_a   1.000
_cell.length_b   1.000
_cell.length_c   1.000
_cell.angle_alpha   90.00
_cell.angle_beta   90.00
_cell.angle_gamma   90.00
#
_symmetry.space_group_name_H-M   'P 1'
#
loop_
_entity.id
_entity.type
_entity.pdbx_description
1 polymer ?
#
loop_
_entity_poly.entity_id
_entity_poly.type
_entity_poly.pdbx_seq_one_letter_code
_entity_poly.pdbx_strand_id
1 'polypeptide(L)'
;MSYPAFSHRQAVAEPGRLAPSHSPAQLRATAHLYGVETVPLARARVLAVGCGAGEGLLPFALAYPDAQAVGVDGNEVLIARGSAAAQGMGATNVALYVGQATDLGTQLGVFDYIIVTGLYSYLPADASQALLQACSQLLSPQGILYLDSPVYPGAKALDVVRDAIMLHGHAAQTQDELQQSARAALALFKDGMAPAHPQGATLNAAAGWFDRAFADTPAGASPAPDPLTSNPSYFVELAGRAAEAGLAYVGDAQPLSEIALNFGQGVSLNHSLLAMGQPATVRQQYLDFATGRTFRQCLWISQQRAAEVLGKPDLERLRDLRFASGLTRLAANGQQNGATYINHLGRALVTHDADVVTVVDTLAHAWPASLPYSTLLAVLMHRNQQSDAAAAKVLDQAIRALMENDLTHLCLDAGPYEREEDGEAALRPLPCLDLGSQAPADAPWPQFNLWHEPVLLTRSNAQTATLRAIAEGRRPDEASIDGQAVDLGEMAETLSLAKRYGLVQGSPRAWCRMLHATLVGTHGTAPLFGMYVGAQACLSLYARVLTQSGHQPNPGATIVPQAKQLHELMTRHAYLDAEPVARRLTKTAPKFWDAWEALAISLFSTARLNEAILPSLTMIELAPADPQSYVVLSALMTGLGRTSEAIGAGRRAVELAPGSAETHSALADGLATERRYKEAEESNRRAIALDPMHRKARVNLSKTLIDAGEVAAAIDAARDTVAAFPTEKMPRNNLLFALNYSDGHTAEQVYEAYRDYDRDLCQALRSNWKPHKNSRQPQRKLKVGYVSPDFRQHSGNYFIEPLFAHHDRGNFELTAYAELVTPDATSARLRTYFDHWVPTATLTDAQLAERIRADGIDILIDVAGHTADNRLGTFARKPAPVSLTWLGFGYTTGLSAIDYIMTDAAMVPEGSEHLFSEKPWRLPQSNFIYRPAVTMGDFGPLPALRNGYVTLGTLTRAIRMNDRTVRVWAEILRRLPQGRLVVDSNSYRDGPTQERLIARFEAQGIDRSRLMIGCHSPAWDVLRNMDIGLDCFPHNSGVTLVETLYMGVPYVTLADRPSVGRIGSSVLHGLGHPEWIAQSEEEYIQKVVALASDLPALADIRANLRAEMHASPLMDEPAFARKFEAALRGMFQTWCESQA
;
A
#
# COMPACT_ATOMS: atom_id res chain seq x y z
N MET A 1 -16.60 14.68 2.92
CA MET A 1 -17.80 14.56 2.07
C MET A 1 -17.39 14.91 0.66
N SER A 2 -17.24 13.91 -0.22
CA SER A 2 -17.00 14.14 -1.64
C SER A 2 -18.26 14.75 -2.25
N TYR A 3 -18.14 15.90 -2.90
CA TYR A 3 -19.18 16.35 -3.82
C TYR A 3 -19.39 15.24 -4.87
N PRO A 4 -20.64 14.84 -5.20
CA PRO A 4 -20.89 13.89 -6.29
C PRO A 4 -20.19 14.36 -7.57
N ALA A 5 -19.52 13.46 -8.29
CA ALA A 5 -18.71 13.79 -9.48
C ALA A 5 -19.53 14.28 -10.69
N PHE A 6 -20.85 14.51 -10.52
CA PHE A 6 -21.68 15.23 -11.50
C PHE A 6 -21.12 16.62 -11.85
N SER A 7 -20.25 17.21 -11.02
CA SER A 7 -19.54 18.46 -11.34
C SER A 7 -18.30 18.28 -12.24
N HIS A 8 -17.67 17.10 -12.26
CA HIS A 8 -16.42 16.88 -13.02
C HIS A 8 -16.66 16.51 -14.50
N ARG A 9 -17.76 15.82 -14.83
CA ARG A 9 -18.17 15.60 -16.24
C ARG A 9 -18.97 16.77 -16.85
N GLN A 10 -19.13 17.88 -16.13
CA GLN A 10 -19.63 19.14 -16.71
C GLN A 10 -18.55 19.93 -17.47
N ALA A 11 -17.39 19.31 -17.74
CA ALA A 11 -16.37 19.85 -18.63
C ALA A 11 -16.78 19.63 -20.09
N VAL A 12 -16.84 20.73 -20.84
CA VAL A 12 -17.14 20.78 -22.29
C VAL A 12 -16.24 19.80 -23.04
N ALA A 13 -16.81 19.03 -23.97
CA ALA A 13 -16.04 18.21 -24.90
C ALA A 13 -15.28 19.10 -25.89
N GLU A 14 -13.97 18.91 -26.02
CA GLU A 14 -13.21 19.49 -27.13
C GLU A 14 -13.56 18.74 -28.42
N PRO A 15 -13.82 19.43 -29.53
CA PRO A 15 -14.07 18.75 -30.80
C PRO A 15 -12.88 17.89 -31.23
N GLY A 16 -13.18 16.70 -31.75
CA GLY A 16 -12.22 15.81 -32.38
C GLY A 16 -11.81 14.56 -31.61
N ARG A 17 -11.79 14.54 -30.26
CA ARG A 17 -11.32 13.35 -29.53
C ARG A 17 -12.46 12.60 -28.84
N LEU A 18 -12.76 11.39 -29.34
CA LEU A 18 -13.65 10.46 -28.65
C LEU A 18 -13.12 10.14 -27.24
N ALA A 19 -13.99 10.23 -26.25
CA ALA A 19 -13.70 9.93 -24.85
C ALA A 19 -14.54 8.74 -24.35
N PRO A 20 -14.20 8.14 -23.19
CA PRO A 20 -14.93 6.98 -22.68
C PRO A 20 -16.44 7.21 -22.53
N SER A 21 -16.84 8.44 -22.16
CA SER A 21 -18.24 8.83 -21.92
C SER A 21 -19.14 8.77 -23.15
N HIS A 22 -18.58 8.72 -24.36
CA HIS A 22 -19.32 8.69 -25.62
C HIS A 22 -18.66 7.77 -26.66
N SER A 23 -17.89 6.79 -26.19
CA SER A 23 -17.43 5.68 -27.01
C SER A 23 -18.63 4.86 -27.52
N PRO A 24 -18.56 4.23 -28.71
CA PRO A 24 -19.65 3.38 -29.21
C PRO A 24 -20.14 2.32 -28.20
N ALA A 25 -19.23 1.77 -27.39
CA ALA A 25 -19.55 0.84 -26.31
C ALA A 25 -20.42 1.47 -25.21
N GLN A 26 -20.05 2.65 -24.75
CA GLN A 26 -20.82 3.41 -23.78
C GLN A 26 -22.17 3.84 -24.36
N LEU A 27 -22.22 4.31 -25.61
CA LEU A 27 -23.45 4.74 -26.27
C LEU A 27 -24.44 3.59 -26.40
N ARG A 28 -23.98 2.41 -26.82
CA ARG A 28 -24.78 1.19 -26.92
C ARG A 28 -25.34 0.76 -25.56
N ALA A 29 -24.49 0.73 -24.53
CA ALA A 29 -24.90 0.37 -23.18
C ALA A 29 -25.93 1.36 -22.62
N THR A 30 -25.72 2.65 -22.82
CA THR A 30 -26.68 3.67 -22.38
C THR A 30 -28.00 3.57 -23.16
N ALA A 31 -27.96 3.39 -24.48
CA ALA A 31 -29.17 3.21 -25.31
C ALA A 31 -30.05 2.05 -24.81
N HIS A 32 -29.42 0.93 -24.42
CA HIS A 32 -30.13 -0.22 -23.84
C HIS A 32 -30.93 0.14 -22.58
N LEU A 33 -30.37 0.99 -21.71
CA LEU A 33 -31.06 1.47 -20.50
C LEU A 33 -32.29 2.33 -20.83
N TYR A 34 -32.32 2.97 -21.99
CA TYR A 34 -33.48 3.72 -22.50
C TYR A 34 -34.44 2.86 -23.34
N GLY A 35 -34.23 1.54 -23.39
CA GLY A 35 -35.07 0.61 -24.16
C GLY A 35 -34.78 0.58 -25.66
N VAL A 36 -33.71 1.24 -26.11
CA VAL A 36 -33.38 1.37 -27.53
C VAL A 36 -32.39 0.27 -27.94
N GLU A 37 -32.80 -0.57 -28.89
CA GLU A 37 -31.91 -1.54 -29.52
C GLU A 37 -31.03 -0.86 -30.59
N THR A 38 -29.76 -1.27 -30.65
CA THR A 38 -28.76 -0.76 -31.62
C THR A 38 -27.97 -1.92 -32.23
N VAL A 39 -27.11 -1.66 -33.21
CA VAL A 39 -26.32 -2.69 -33.90
C VAL A 39 -25.11 -3.15 -33.06
N PRO A 40 -24.84 -4.46 -32.92
CA PRO A 40 -23.64 -4.95 -32.21
C PRO A 40 -22.34 -4.36 -32.76
N LEU A 41 -21.44 -3.98 -31.86
CA LEU A 41 -20.22 -3.20 -32.19
C LEU A 41 -19.27 -3.93 -33.13
N ALA A 42 -19.20 -5.26 -33.05
CA ALA A 42 -18.36 -6.10 -33.90
C ALA A 42 -18.62 -5.92 -35.41
N ARG A 43 -19.78 -5.41 -35.80
CA ARG A 43 -20.16 -5.17 -37.21
C ARG A 43 -20.70 -3.76 -37.43
N ALA A 44 -20.54 -2.87 -36.46
CA ALA A 44 -21.12 -1.56 -36.51
C ALA A 44 -20.38 -0.64 -37.49
N ARG A 45 -21.12 0.25 -38.12
CA ARG A 45 -20.58 1.37 -38.90
C ARG A 45 -20.65 2.63 -38.05
N VAL A 46 -19.50 3.20 -37.72
CA VAL A 46 -19.37 4.38 -36.87
C VAL A 46 -18.90 5.56 -37.71
N LEU A 47 -19.60 6.68 -37.62
CA LEU A 47 -19.22 7.97 -38.21
C LEU A 47 -18.87 8.96 -37.11
N ALA A 48 -17.69 9.57 -37.16
CA ALA A 48 -17.35 10.74 -36.36
C ALA A 48 -17.26 11.99 -37.23
N VAL A 49 -18.04 13.01 -36.91
CA VAL A 49 -18.08 14.30 -37.64
C VAL A 49 -17.29 15.34 -36.87
N GLY A 50 -16.41 16.07 -37.57
CA GLY A 50 -15.43 16.94 -36.92
C GLY A 50 -14.37 16.12 -36.17
N CYS A 51 -13.90 15.03 -36.80
CA CYS A 51 -13.03 14.05 -36.14
C CYS A 51 -11.59 14.53 -35.90
N GLY A 52 -11.22 15.74 -36.35
CA GLY A 52 -9.84 16.19 -36.38
C GLY A 52 -8.96 15.19 -37.14
N ALA A 53 -7.91 14.68 -36.48
CA ALA A 53 -7.04 13.65 -37.04
C ALA A 53 -7.60 12.21 -36.94
N GLY A 54 -8.84 12.01 -36.49
CA GLY A 54 -9.46 10.69 -36.39
C GLY A 54 -8.89 9.80 -35.27
N GLU A 55 -8.00 10.32 -34.42
CA GLU A 55 -7.35 9.57 -33.34
C GLU A 55 -8.35 8.92 -32.37
N GLY A 56 -9.51 9.56 -32.17
CA GLY A 56 -10.59 9.02 -31.35
C GLY A 56 -11.23 7.74 -31.90
N LEU A 57 -11.19 7.51 -33.22
CA LEU A 57 -11.76 6.32 -33.86
C LEU A 57 -10.85 5.08 -33.74
N LEU A 58 -9.54 5.29 -33.53
CA LEU A 58 -8.55 4.23 -33.47
C LEU A 58 -8.81 3.21 -32.35
N PRO A 59 -9.14 3.60 -31.09
CA PRO A 59 -9.45 2.62 -30.05
C PRO A 59 -10.62 1.70 -30.44
N PHE A 60 -11.68 2.23 -31.05
CA PHE A 60 -12.80 1.44 -31.55
C PHE A 60 -12.37 0.51 -32.69
N ALA A 61 -11.66 1.04 -33.69
CA ALA A 61 -11.23 0.28 -34.86
C ALA A 61 -10.30 -0.90 -34.49
N LEU A 62 -9.38 -0.68 -33.55
CA LEU A 62 -8.47 -1.71 -33.03
C LEU A 62 -9.20 -2.74 -32.16
N ALA A 63 -10.22 -2.33 -31.40
CA ALA A 63 -11.03 -3.24 -30.60
C ALA A 63 -11.89 -4.16 -31.48
N TYR A 64 -12.49 -3.62 -32.55
CA TYR A 64 -13.45 -4.31 -33.43
C TYR A 64 -12.97 -4.29 -34.91
N PRO A 65 -12.06 -5.21 -35.31
CA PRO A 65 -11.50 -5.22 -36.66
C PRO A 65 -12.51 -5.41 -37.80
N ASP A 66 -13.65 -6.07 -37.51
CA ASP A 66 -14.72 -6.33 -38.48
C ASP A 66 -15.75 -5.18 -38.58
N ALA A 67 -15.66 -4.18 -37.70
CA ALA A 67 -16.46 -2.97 -37.74
C ALA A 67 -15.92 -1.98 -38.79
N GLN A 68 -16.67 -0.92 -39.10
CA GLN A 68 -16.18 0.17 -39.97
C GLN A 68 -16.19 1.49 -39.19
N ALA A 69 -15.09 2.23 -39.27
CA ALA A 69 -14.96 3.55 -38.67
C ALA A 69 -14.68 4.60 -39.76
N VAL A 70 -15.53 5.62 -39.83
CA VAL A 70 -15.43 6.71 -40.79
C VAL A 70 -15.28 8.04 -40.04
N GLY A 71 -14.28 8.83 -40.40
CA GLY A 71 -14.08 10.17 -39.88
C GLY A 71 -14.22 11.21 -40.98
N VAL A 72 -14.91 12.31 -40.70
CA VAL A 72 -15.00 13.46 -41.62
C VAL A 72 -14.57 14.72 -40.89
N ASP A 73 -13.65 15.48 -41.49
CA ASP A 73 -13.21 16.77 -40.98
C ASP A 73 -12.86 17.74 -42.14
N GLY A 74 -13.00 19.05 -41.91
CA GLY A 74 -12.70 20.05 -42.93
C GLY A 74 -11.20 20.29 -43.14
N ASN A 75 -10.34 19.80 -42.24
CA ASN A 75 -8.90 20.05 -42.26
C ASN A 75 -8.10 18.91 -42.92
N GLU A 76 -7.65 19.15 -44.14
CA GLU A 76 -6.87 18.20 -44.94
C GLU A 76 -5.58 17.70 -44.26
N VAL A 77 -4.88 18.59 -43.54
CA VAL A 77 -3.61 18.24 -42.86
C VAL A 77 -3.85 17.24 -41.73
N LEU A 78 -4.94 17.41 -40.98
CA LEU A 78 -5.30 16.51 -39.89
C LEU A 78 -5.71 15.14 -40.42
N ILE A 79 -6.53 15.10 -41.48
CA ILE A 79 -6.96 13.86 -42.13
C ILE A 79 -5.77 13.07 -42.70
N ALA A 80 -4.81 13.74 -43.34
CA ALA A 80 -3.59 13.11 -43.83
C ALA A 80 -2.75 12.51 -42.69
N ARG A 81 -2.59 13.25 -41.58
CA ARG A 81 -1.88 12.74 -40.40
C ARG A 81 -2.59 11.53 -39.79
N GLY A 82 -3.91 11.62 -39.62
CA GLY A 82 -4.74 10.54 -39.11
C GLY A 82 -4.65 9.28 -39.93
N SER A 83 -4.68 9.42 -41.26
CA SER A 83 -4.57 8.31 -42.20
C SER A 83 -3.22 7.61 -42.10
N ALA A 84 -2.12 8.37 -41.97
CA ALA A 84 -0.78 7.83 -41.75
C ALA A 84 -0.68 7.09 -40.40
N ALA A 85 -1.29 7.62 -39.34
CA ALA A 85 -1.32 6.98 -38.03
C ALA A 85 -2.12 5.67 -38.04
N ALA A 86 -3.31 5.66 -38.67
CA ALA A 86 -4.12 4.46 -38.84
C ALA A 86 -3.37 3.37 -39.61
N GLN A 87 -2.70 3.75 -40.71
CA GLN A 87 -1.86 2.85 -41.49
C GLN A 87 -0.68 2.29 -40.68
N GLY A 88 0.01 3.13 -39.91
CA GLY A 88 1.12 2.71 -39.05
C GLY A 88 0.72 1.71 -37.96
N MET A 89 -0.52 1.79 -37.47
CA MET A 89 -1.09 0.85 -36.49
C MET A 89 -1.72 -0.40 -37.14
N GLY A 90 -1.78 -0.46 -38.47
CA GLY A 90 -2.45 -1.56 -39.20
C GLY A 90 -3.97 -1.55 -39.09
N ALA A 91 -4.59 -0.42 -38.78
CA ALA A 91 -6.05 -0.28 -38.69
C ALA A 91 -6.66 -0.17 -40.10
N THR A 92 -7.01 -1.32 -40.70
CA THR A 92 -7.53 -1.39 -42.08
C THR A 92 -9.01 -0.99 -42.22
N ASN A 93 -9.70 -0.84 -41.11
CA ASN A 93 -11.14 -0.55 -41.04
C ASN A 93 -11.46 0.92 -40.69
N VAL A 94 -10.48 1.82 -40.84
CA VAL A 94 -10.65 3.26 -40.65
C VAL A 94 -10.54 3.97 -42.00
N ALA A 95 -11.52 4.80 -42.33
CA ALA A 95 -11.48 5.69 -43.50
C ALA A 95 -11.70 7.14 -43.07
N LEU A 96 -10.77 8.02 -43.41
CA LEU A 96 -10.84 9.45 -43.07
C LEU A 96 -11.00 10.29 -44.33
N TYR A 97 -11.97 11.20 -44.33
CA TYR A 97 -12.31 12.03 -45.48
C TYR A 97 -12.24 13.52 -45.14
N VAL A 98 -11.76 14.31 -46.10
CA VAL A 98 -11.86 15.76 -46.05
C VAL A 98 -13.25 16.18 -46.50
N GLY A 99 -14.02 16.82 -45.62
CA GLY A 99 -15.40 17.20 -45.89
C GLY A 99 -15.96 18.19 -44.87
N GLN A 100 -16.97 18.96 -45.29
CA GLN A 100 -17.65 19.90 -44.40
C GLN A 100 -18.72 19.18 -43.58
N ALA A 101 -18.83 19.51 -42.29
CA ALA A 101 -19.79 18.87 -41.37
C ALA A 101 -21.26 19.06 -41.78
N THR A 102 -21.55 20.07 -42.60
CA THR A 102 -22.90 20.40 -43.09
C THR A 102 -23.26 19.75 -44.42
N ASP A 103 -22.31 19.11 -45.10
CA ASP A 103 -22.50 18.45 -46.39
C ASP A 103 -21.84 17.08 -46.40
N LEU A 104 -22.43 16.15 -45.65
CA LEU A 104 -21.87 14.82 -45.41
C LEU A 104 -22.18 13.80 -46.52
N GLY A 105 -22.78 14.18 -47.65
CA GLY A 105 -23.00 13.35 -48.86
C GLY A 105 -23.56 11.93 -48.64
N THR A 106 -24.75 11.61 -49.20
CA THR A 106 -25.37 10.27 -49.08
C THR A 106 -24.52 9.11 -49.62
N GLN A 107 -23.50 9.39 -50.43
CA GLN A 107 -22.50 8.42 -50.89
C GLN A 107 -21.63 7.80 -49.78
N LEU A 108 -21.57 8.38 -48.56
CA LEU A 108 -20.92 7.72 -47.42
C LEU A 108 -21.68 6.48 -46.91
N GLY A 109 -22.93 6.29 -47.34
CA GLY A 109 -23.80 5.21 -46.88
C GLY A 109 -24.53 5.56 -45.59
N VAL A 110 -24.97 4.54 -44.85
CA VAL A 110 -25.65 4.72 -43.56
C VAL A 110 -24.81 4.16 -42.42
N PHE A 111 -24.97 4.75 -41.23
CA PHE A 111 -24.17 4.48 -40.04
C PHE A 111 -25.04 4.11 -38.85
N ASP A 112 -24.53 3.19 -38.04
CA ASP A 112 -25.22 2.66 -36.86
C ASP A 112 -24.92 3.50 -35.62
N TYR A 113 -23.77 4.18 -35.60
CA TYR A 113 -23.43 5.17 -34.59
C TYR A 113 -22.88 6.41 -35.28
N ILE A 114 -23.51 7.56 -35.09
CA ILE A 114 -22.99 8.86 -35.53
C ILE A 114 -22.60 9.63 -34.29
N ILE A 115 -21.38 10.17 -34.26
CA ILE A 115 -20.84 10.88 -33.10
C ILE A 115 -20.41 12.28 -33.52
N VAL A 116 -21.04 13.28 -32.91
CA VAL A 116 -20.71 14.69 -33.07
C VAL A 116 -20.30 15.22 -31.70
N THR A 117 -19.02 15.53 -31.54
CA THR A 117 -18.46 16.02 -30.27
C THR A 117 -17.87 17.41 -30.45
N GLY A 118 -18.18 18.34 -29.55
CA GLY A 118 -17.58 19.67 -29.45
C GLY A 118 -17.78 20.58 -30.67
N LEU A 119 -18.63 20.20 -31.63
CA LEU A 119 -18.78 20.91 -32.90
C LEU A 119 -20.08 21.73 -32.99
N TYR A 120 -21.20 21.16 -32.53
CA TYR A 120 -22.54 21.68 -32.80
C TYR A 120 -22.73 23.13 -32.36
N SER A 121 -22.31 23.47 -31.13
CA SER A 121 -22.49 24.81 -30.57
C SER A 121 -21.62 25.88 -31.25
N TYR A 122 -20.60 25.50 -32.01
CA TYR A 122 -19.74 26.42 -32.73
C TYR A 122 -20.23 26.71 -34.16
N LEU A 123 -21.25 25.99 -34.63
CA LEU A 123 -21.84 26.21 -35.93
C LEU A 123 -22.90 27.32 -35.87
N PRO A 124 -22.99 28.18 -36.91
CA PRO A 124 -24.15 29.05 -37.11
C PRO A 124 -25.46 28.26 -37.14
N ALA A 125 -26.59 28.91 -36.83
CA ALA A 125 -27.89 28.23 -36.71
C ALA A 125 -28.25 27.37 -37.94
N ASP A 126 -28.09 27.92 -39.15
CA ASP A 126 -28.39 27.20 -40.40
C ASP A 126 -27.48 25.99 -40.61
N ALA A 127 -26.18 26.14 -40.29
CA ALA A 127 -25.20 25.05 -40.35
C ALA A 127 -25.48 23.97 -39.31
N SER A 128 -25.87 24.35 -38.09
CA SER A 128 -26.26 23.42 -37.03
C SER A 128 -27.49 22.59 -37.43
N GLN A 129 -28.45 23.20 -38.14
CA GLN A 129 -29.63 22.51 -38.66
C GLN A 129 -29.27 21.58 -39.82
N ALA A 130 -28.42 22.03 -40.75
CA ALA A 130 -27.93 21.21 -41.85
C ALA A 130 -27.17 19.97 -41.37
N LEU A 131 -26.34 20.12 -40.32
CA LEU A 131 -25.65 19.00 -39.67
C LEU A 131 -26.63 17.97 -39.11
N LEU A 132 -27.69 18.41 -38.40
CA LEU A 132 -28.72 17.50 -37.87
C LEU A 132 -29.47 16.76 -38.99
N GLN A 133 -29.81 17.47 -40.08
CA GLN A 133 -30.46 16.88 -41.25
C GLN A 133 -29.56 15.84 -41.95
N ALA A 134 -28.28 16.16 -42.12
CA ALA A 134 -27.30 15.23 -42.68
C ALA A 134 -27.14 13.99 -41.81
N CYS A 135 -27.01 14.15 -40.48
CA CYS A 135 -26.94 13.03 -39.54
C CYS A 135 -28.19 12.15 -39.60
N SER A 136 -29.39 12.77 -39.67
CA SER A 136 -30.66 12.05 -39.77
C SER A 136 -30.76 11.19 -41.04
N GLN A 137 -30.28 11.71 -42.19
CA GLN A 137 -30.27 10.98 -43.47
C GLN A 137 -29.26 9.83 -43.51
N LEU A 138 -28.13 9.99 -42.82
CA LEU A 138 -27.07 8.99 -42.73
C LEU A 138 -27.32 7.95 -41.62
N LEU A 139 -28.36 8.11 -40.80
CA LEU A 139 -28.66 7.20 -39.71
C LEU A 139 -29.25 5.89 -40.26
N SER A 140 -28.70 4.75 -39.85
CA SER A 140 -29.28 3.45 -40.19
C SER A 140 -30.61 3.23 -39.47
N PRO A 141 -31.44 2.25 -39.89
CA PRO A 141 -32.70 1.96 -39.20
C PRO A 141 -32.53 1.67 -37.70
N GLN A 142 -31.42 1.06 -37.29
CA GLN A 142 -31.09 0.81 -35.88
C GLN A 142 -30.07 1.81 -35.32
N GLY A 143 -29.81 2.90 -36.05
CA GLY A 143 -28.75 3.84 -35.74
C GLY A 143 -29.07 4.76 -34.56
N ILE A 144 -28.01 5.23 -33.90
CA ILE A 144 -28.06 6.23 -32.83
C ILE A 144 -27.07 7.37 -33.12
N LEU A 145 -27.51 8.60 -32.85
CA LEU A 145 -26.70 9.81 -32.94
C LEU A 145 -26.37 10.29 -31.53
N TYR A 146 -25.08 10.48 -31.27
CA TYR A 146 -24.58 11.25 -30.14
C TYR A 146 -24.28 12.68 -30.56
N LEU A 147 -24.73 13.63 -29.75
CA LEU A 147 -24.49 15.06 -29.93
C LEU A 147 -24.31 15.72 -28.57
N ASP A 148 -23.21 16.42 -28.37
CA ASP A 148 -23.01 17.24 -27.17
C ASP A 148 -23.07 18.74 -27.44
N SER A 149 -23.48 19.47 -26.41
CA SER A 149 -23.59 20.93 -26.45
C SER A 149 -23.64 21.51 -25.03
N PRO A 150 -23.02 22.69 -24.80
CA PRO A 150 -23.37 23.54 -23.67
C PRO A 150 -24.85 23.92 -23.72
N VAL A 151 -25.52 23.97 -22.56
CA VAL A 151 -26.96 24.26 -22.45
C VAL A 151 -27.29 25.24 -21.32
N TYR A 152 -28.38 25.98 -21.49
CA TYR A 152 -28.92 26.87 -20.47
C TYR A 152 -29.81 26.14 -19.45
N PRO A 153 -29.86 26.62 -18.18
CA PRO A 153 -29.31 27.90 -17.72
C PRO A 153 -27.83 27.89 -17.33
N GLY A 154 -27.21 26.73 -17.08
CA GLY A 154 -25.86 26.67 -16.51
C GLY A 154 -24.79 27.34 -17.40
N ALA A 155 -24.89 27.19 -18.73
CA ALA A 155 -23.96 27.82 -19.67
C ALA A 155 -23.99 29.36 -19.65
N LYS A 156 -24.95 30.01 -18.97
CA LYS A 156 -24.95 31.48 -18.82
C LYS A 156 -23.71 32.01 -18.11
N ALA A 157 -23.07 31.21 -17.25
CA ALA A 157 -21.81 31.59 -16.64
C ALA A 157 -20.67 31.70 -17.67
N LEU A 158 -20.69 30.86 -18.72
CA LEU A 158 -19.74 30.95 -19.84
C LEU A 158 -19.95 32.25 -20.62
N ASP A 159 -21.21 32.65 -20.85
CA ASP A 159 -21.52 33.93 -21.51
C ASP A 159 -20.92 35.11 -20.74
N VAL A 160 -21.11 35.16 -19.41
CA VAL A 160 -20.60 36.26 -18.57
C VAL A 160 -19.07 36.37 -18.64
N VAL A 161 -18.37 35.23 -18.55
CA VAL A 161 -16.90 35.23 -18.63
C VAL A 161 -16.43 35.58 -20.05
N ARG A 162 -17.10 35.05 -21.09
CA ARG A 162 -16.82 35.41 -22.49
C ARG A 162 -16.97 36.89 -22.72
N ASP A 163 -18.07 37.49 -22.26
CA ASP A 163 -18.35 38.91 -22.46
C ASP A 163 -17.29 39.78 -21.79
N ALA A 164 -16.78 39.37 -20.62
CA ALA A 164 -15.65 40.03 -19.96
C ALA A 164 -14.34 39.91 -20.75
N ILE A 165 -14.05 38.73 -21.31
CA ILE A 165 -12.89 38.52 -22.20
C ILE A 165 -13.00 39.41 -23.45
N MET A 166 -14.17 39.40 -24.10
CA MET A 166 -14.44 40.21 -25.30
C MET A 166 -14.35 41.71 -25.00
N LEU A 167 -14.84 42.16 -23.84
CA LEU A 167 -14.73 43.54 -23.40
C LEU A 167 -13.27 43.96 -23.23
N HIS A 168 -12.44 43.14 -22.58
CA HIS A 168 -11.01 43.45 -22.41
C HIS A 168 -10.23 43.31 -23.73
N GLY A 169 -10.65 42.38 -24.60
CA GLY A 169 -10.04 42.08 -25.89
C GLY A 169 -10.45 42.99 -27.04
N HIS A 170 -11.35 43.97 -26.83
CA HIS A 170 -12.00 44.71 -27.93
C HIS A 170 -11.02 45.45 -28.87
N ALA A 171 -9.80 45.75 -28.41
CA ALA A 171 -8.79 46.52 -29.15
C ALA A 171 -7.65 45.64 -29.69
N ALA A 172 -7.68 44.34 -29.43
CA ALA A 172 -6.69 43.40 -29.95
C ALA A 172 -6.77 43.35 -31.47
N GLN A 173 -5.64 43.55 -32.14
CA GLN A 173 -5.50 43.47 -33.60
C GLN A 173 -4.87 42.14 -34.03
N THR A 174 -4.25 41.42 -33.11
CA THR A 174 -3.65 40.10 -33.34
C THR A 174 -4.26 39.04 -32.42
N GLN A 175 -4.15 37.77 -32.82
CA GLN A 175 -4.62 36.65 -32.01
C GLN A 175 -3.83 36.49 -30.71
N ASP A 176 -2.53 36.81 -30.73
CA ASP A 176 -1.67 36.83 -29.54
C ASP A 176 -2.10 37.92 -28.56
N GLU A 177 -2.43 39.13 -29.04
CA GLU A 177 -2.99 40.20 -28.21
C GLU A 177 -4.33 39.79 -27.60
N LEU A 178 -5.18 39.10 -28.36
CA LEU A 178 -6.47 38.60 -27.88
C LEU A 178 -6.27 37.52 -26.80
N GLN A 179 -5.34 36.58 -26.98
CA GLN A 179 -5.02 35.56 -25.98
C GLN A 179 -4.42 36.16 -24.71
N GLN A 180 -3.50 37.12 -24.84
CA GLN A 180 -2.92 37.82 -23.70
C GLN A 180 -3.98 38.62 -22.93
N SER A 181 -4.88 39.28 -23.66
CA SER A 181 -6.02 40.00 -23.10
C SER A 181 -7.02 39.07 -22.41
N ALA A 182 -7.30 37.90 -23.00
CA ALA A 182 -8.13 36.87 -22.39
C ALA A 182 -7.53 36.35 -21.08
N ARG A 183 -6.23 36.02 -21.05
CA ARG A 183 -5.53 35.59 -19.82
C ARG A 183 -5.59 36.67 -18.72
N ALA A 184 -5.45 37.95 -19.09
CA ALA A 184 -5.58 39.06 -18.15
C ALA A 184 -7.01 39.20 -17.60
N ALA A 185 -8.03 39.09 -18.46
CA ALA A 185 -9.43 39.14 -18.05
C ALA A 185 -9.81 37.98 -17.11
N LEU A 186 -9.24 36.79 -17.32
CA LEU A 186 -9.49 35.61 -16.48
C LEU A 186 -8.98 35.77 -15.04
N ALA A 187 -7.96 36.59 -14.80
CA ALA A 187 -7.45 36.87 -13.45
C ALA A 187 -8.51 37.53 -12.55
N LEU A 188 -9.45 38.31 -13.12
CA LEU A 188 -10.57 38.89 -12.39
C LEU A 188 -11.40 37.81 -11.68
N PHE A 189 -11.66 36.68 -12.34
CA PHE A 189 -12.49 35.60 -11.81
C PHE A 189 -11.71 34.64 -10.91
N LYS A 190 -10.38 34.62 -11.00
CA LYS A 190 -9.52 33.82 -10.13
C LYS A 190 -9.30 34.51 -8.78
N ASP A 191 -8.84 35.76 -8.81
CA ASP A 191 -8.34 36.47 -7.62
C ASP A 191 -9.01 37.83 -7.37
N GLY A 192 -9.76 38.35 -8.35
CA GLY A 192 -10.30 39.72 -8.32
C GLY A 192 -11.78 39.86 -7.92
N MET A 193 -12.49 38.77 -7.65
CA MET A 193 -13.90 38.82 -7.26
C MET A 193 -14.08 39.19 -5.78
N ALA A 194 -15.12 39.98 -5.48
CA ALA A 194 -15.50 40.26 -4.09
C ALA A 194 -15.82 38.95 -3.34
N PRO A 195 -15.35 38.76 -2.08
CA PRO A 195 -15.58 37.52 -1.33
C PRO A 195 -17.07 37.13 -1.17
N ALA A 196 -17.98 38.10 -1.21
CA ALA A 196 -19.43 37.90 -1.08
C ALA A 196 -20.17 37.80 -2.43
N HIS A 197 -19.46 37.62 -3.55
CA HIS A 197 -20.09 37.56 -4.87
C HIS A 197 -21.01 36.32 -5.00
N PRO A 198 -22.33 36.47 -5.23
CA PRO A 198 -23.28 35.35 -5.18
C PRO A 198 -23.03 34.23 -6.20
N GLN A 199 -22.37 34.54 -7.32
CA GLN A 199 -22.03 33.57 -8.38
C GLN A 199 -20.53 33.27 -8.45
N GLY A 200 -19.74 33.67 -7.45
CA GLY A 200 -18.28 33.65 -7.52
C GLY A 200 -17.71 32.27 -7.88
N ALA A 201 -18.21 31.20 -7.24
CA ALA A 201 -17.74 29.85 -7.51
C ALA A 201 -18.03 29.39 -8.95
N THR A 202 -19.24 29.67 -9.45
CA THR A 202 -19.66 29.29 -10.82
C THR A 202 -18.88 30.05 -11.89
N LEU A 203 -18.65 31.35 -11.69
CA LEU A 203 -17.86 32.17 -12.63
C LEU A 203 -16.37 31.80 -12.61
N ASN A 204 -15.82 31.46 -11.44
CA ASN A 204 -14.47 30.93 -11.33
C ASN A 204 -14.33 29.62 -12.11
N ALA A 205 -15.30 28.69 -11.98
CA ALA A 205 -15.31 27.45 -12.75
C ALA A 205 -15.39 27.69 -14.27
N ALA A 206 -16.23 28.63 -14.72
CA ALA A 206 -16.33 29.04 -16.12
C ALA A 206 -15.02 29.69 -16.62
N ALA A 207 -14.36 30.52 -15.81
CA ALA A 207 -13.05 31.08 -16.13
C ALA A 207 -11.97 30.01 -16.26
N GLY A 208 -11.96 29.02 -15.37
CA GLY A 208 -11.07 27.86 -15.48
C GLY A 208 -11.27 27.07 -16.77
N TRP A 209 -12.47 27.09 -17.37
CA TRP A 209 -12.70 26.48 -18.68
C TRP A 209 -12.02 27.24 -19.81
N PHE A 210 -12.25 28.57 -19.91
CA PHE A 210 -11.60 29.41 -20.91
C PHE A 210 -10.06 29.37 -20.77
N ASP A 211 -9.54 29.36 -19.55
CA ASP A 211 -8.11 29.25 -19.26
C ASP A 211 -7.49 28.00 -19.89
N ARG A 212 -8.19 26.85 -19.83
CA ARG A 212 -7.78 25.61 -20.50
C ARG A 212 -7.92 25.73 -22.02
N ALA A 213 -9.01 26.31 -22.50
CA ALA A 213 -9.26 26.48 -23.94
C ALA A 213 -8.24 27.42 -24.63
N PHE A 214 -7.65 28.37 -23.89
CA PHE A 214 -6.58 29.27 -24.35
C PHE A 214 -5.16 28.79 -23.98
N ALA A 215 -5.00 27.60 -23.42
CA ALA A 215 -3.67 27.03 -23.17
C ALA A 215 -2.99 26.72 -24.51
N ASP A 216 -1.65 26.84 -24.55
CA ASP A 216 -0.87 26.63 -25.77
C ASP A 216 -1.17 25.23 -26.33
N THR A 217 -1.75 25.19 -27.53
CA THR A 217 -2.04 23.94 -28.24
C THR A 217 -0.70 23.28 -28.58
N PRO A 218 -0.45 22.01 -28.19
CA PRO A 218 0.80 21.33 -28.50
C PRO A 218 1.12 21.40 -30.00
N ALA A 219 2.41 21.50 -30.36
CA ALA A 219 2.82 21.53 -31.76
C ALA A 219 2.28 20.28 -32.49
N GLY A 220 1.32 20.50 -33.41
CA GLY A 220 0.64 19.43 -34.12
C GLY A 220 -0.72 19.00 -33.58
N ALA A 221 -1.33 19.65 -32.58
CA ALA A 221 -2.75 19.40 -32.25
C ALA A 221 -3.71 20.15 -33.22
N SER A 222 -4.97 19.71 -33.31
CA SER A 222 -5.99 20.40 -34.11
C SER A 222 -6.19 21.82 -33.58
N PRO A 223 -6.32 22.86 -34.42
CA PRO A 223 -6.83 24.13 -33.93
C PRO A 223 -8.23 23.89 -33.39
N ALA A 224 -8.41 24.05 -32.07
CA ALA A 224 -9.73 24.04 -31.48
C ALA A 224 -10.54 25.21 -32.06
N PRO A 225 -11.87 25.07 -32.28
CA PRO A 225 -12.69 26.20 -32.65
C PRO A 225 -12.59 27.27 -31.57
N ASP A 226 -12.63 28.52 -32.01
CA ASP A 226 -12.47 29.67 -31.11
C ASP A 226 -13.48 29.57 -29.97
N PRO A 227 -13.03 29.42 -28.69
CA PRO A 227 -13.92 29.25 -27.55
C PRO A 227 -14.89 30.42 -27.37
N LEU A 228 -14.59 31.59 -27.94
CA LEU A 228 -15.44 32.77 -27.91
C LEU A 228 -16.64 32.66 -28.88
N THR A 229 -16.59 31.77 -29.86
CA THR A 229 -17.64 31.61 -30.88
C THR A 229 -18.72 30.59 -30.50
N SER A 230 -18.57 29.88 -29.38
CA SER A 230 -19.57 28.93 -28.89
C SER A 230 -20.92 29.59 -28.63
N ASN A 231 -22.02 28.99 -29.08
CA ASN A 231 -23.37 29.51 -28.95
C ASN A 231 -24.29 28.52 -28.22
N PRO A 232 -24.30 28.53 -26.87
CA PRO A 232 -25.19 27.68 -26.08
C PRO A 232 -26.67 28.01 -26.31
N SER A 233 -27.54 27.01 -26.14
CA SER A 233 -28.99 27.15 -26.29
C SER A 233 -29.74 26.51 -25.12
N TYR A 234 -31.04 26.79 -24.99
CA TYR A 234 -31.88 25.96 -24.11
C TYR A 234 -32.01 24.57 -24.73
N PHE A 235 -32.06 23.52 -23.90
CA PHE A 235 -32.21 22.15 -24.37
C PHE A 235 -33.48 21.95 -25.21
N VAL A 236 -34.57 22.64 -24.89
CA VAL A 236 -35.81 22.59 -25.71
C VAL A 236 -35.63 23.14 -27.13
N GLU A 237 -34.73 24.11 -27.34
CA GLU A 237 -34.44 24.66 -28.67
C GLU A 237 -33.62 23.66 -29.49
N LEU A 238 -32.60 23.05 -28.87
CA LEU A 238 -31.85 21.95 -29.47
C LEU A 238 -32.77 20.78 -29.84
N ALA A 239 -33.66 20.39 -28.92
CA ALA A 239 -34.60 19.30 -29.16
C ALA A 239 -35.63 19.62 -30.25
N GLY A 240 -36.07 20.88 -30.35
CA GLY A 240 -36.94 21.34 -31.44
C GLY A 240 -36.26 21.20 -32.80
N ARG A 241 -35.01 21.70 -32.92
CA ARG A 241 -34.20 21.57 -34.14
C ARG A 241 -33.95 20.12 -34.55
N ALA A 242 -33.64 19.25 -33.59
CA ALA A 242 -33.48 17.83 -33.81
C ALA A 242 -34.78 17.18 -34.31
N ALA A 243 -35.93 17.51 -33.71
CA ALA A 243 -37.24 17.03 -34.16
C ALA A 243 -37.57 17.48 -35.59
N GLU A 244 -37.27 18.74 -35.94
CA GLU A 244 -37.41 19.27 -37.32
C GLU A 244 -36.52 18.52 -38.33
N ALA A 245 -35.36 18.02 -37.89
CA ALA A 245 -34.49 17.17 -38.69
C ALA A 245 -34.94 15.70 -38.76
N GLY A 246 -36.05 15.33 -38.10
CA GLY A 246 -36.55 13.96 -38.07
C GLY A 246 -35.88 13.06 -37.03
N LEU A 247 -35.40 13.63 -35.93
CA LEU A 247 -34.76 12.91 -34.82
C LEU A 247 -35.60 12.96 -33.54
N ALA A 248 -35.70 11.83 -32.84
CA ALA A 248 -36.32 11.70 -31.53
C ALA A 248 -35.27 11.65 -30.42
N TYR A 249 -35.53 12.35 -29.31
CA TYR A 249 -34.69 12.32 -28.12
C TYR A 249 -34.79 10.98 -27.41
N VAL A 250 -33.65 10.35 -27.14
CA VAL A 250 -33.55 9.12 -26.33
C VAL A 250 -33.30 9.46 -24.86
N GLY A 251 -32.27 10.26 -24.60
CA GLY A 251 -31.76 10.51 -23.26
C GLY A 251 -30.35 11.08 -23.29
N ASP A 252 -29.68 11.11 -22.14
CA ASP A 252 -28.29 11.56 -22.02
C ASP A 252 -27.34 10.37 -21.89
N ALA A 253 -26.13 10.48 -22.46
CA ALA A 253 -25.08 9.46 -22.37
C ALA A 253 -24.71 9.12 -20.90
N GLN A 254 -25.01 10.04 -19.97
CA GLN A 254 -24.97 9.84 -18.53
C GLN A 254 -26.39 9.62 -17.98
N PRO A 255 -26.89 8.37 -17.94
CA PRO A 255 -28.29 8.09 -17.62
C PRO A 255 -28.70 8.58 -16.23
N LEU A 256 -27.79 8.54 -15.25
CA LEU A 256 -28.07 9.01 -13.89
C LEU A 256 -28.33 10.52 -13.81
N SER A 257 -27.88 11.30 -14.80
CA SER A 257 -28.11 12.75 -14.87
C SER A 257 -29.56 13.11 -15.20
N GLU A 258 -30.37 12.17 -15.68
CA GLU A 258 -31.76 12.40 -16.07
C GLU A 258 -32.78 11.97 -15.00
N ILE A 259 -32.29 11.40 -13.89
CA ILE A 259 -33.13 10.91 -12.79
C ILE A 259 -33.15 11.97 -11.69
N ALA A 260 -34.27 12.70 -11.59
CA ALA A 260 -34.43 13.79 -10.61
C ALA A 260 -34.18 13.37 -9.15
N LEU A 261 -34.46 12.11 -8.79
CA LEU A 261 -34.22 11.57 -7.44
C LEU A 261 -32.74 11.56 -7.05
N ASN A 262 -31.82 11.45 -8.02
CA ASN A 262 -30.38 11.48 -7.76
C ASN A 262 -29.89 12.86 -7.27
N PHE A 263 -30.70 13.91 -7.47
CA PHE A 263 -30.45 15.27 -6.99
C PHE A 263 -31.24 15.59 -5.71
N GLY A 264 -31.84 14.58 -5.08
CA GLY A 264 -32.56 14.69 -3.82
C GLY A 264 -34.09 14.67 -3.96
N GLN A 265 -34.75 14.29 -2.86
CA GLN A 265 -36.22 14.14 -2.83
C GLN A 265 -36.96 15.44 -3.18
N GLY A 266 -36.43 16.59 -2.74
CA GLY A 266 -37.02 17.90 -3.04
C GLY A 266 -36.99 18.23 -4.54
N VAL A 267 -35.89 17.94 -5.23
CA VAL A 267 -35.80 18.10 -6.69
C VAL A 267 -36.77 17.15 -7.38
N SER A 268 -36.79 15.87 -6.97
CA SER A 268 -37.69 14.86 -7.55
C SER A 268 -39.17 15.22 -7.43
N LEU A 269 -39.61 15.71 -6.26
CA LEU A 269 -41.01 16.04 -6.02
C LEU A 269 -41.45 17.25 -6.87
N ASN A 270 -40.70 18.35 -6.81
CA ASN A 270 -41.01 19.57 -7.55
C ASN A 270 -40.91 19.35 -9.07
N HIS A 271 -39.91 18.60 -9.51
CA HIS A 271 -39.76 18.20 -10.90
C HIS A 271 -41.00 17.45 -11.38
N SER A 272 -41.47 16.45 -10.62
CA SER A 272 -42.66 15.66 -10.98
C SER A 272 -43.94 16.51 -11.10
N LEU A 273 -44.10 17.53 -10.24
CA LEU A 273 -45.24 18.45 -10.29
C LEU A 273 -45.21 19.36 -11.53
N LEU A 274 -44.06 19.97 -11.83
CA LEU A 274 -43.87 20.84 -13.00
C LEU A 274 -43.91 20.07 -14.33
N ALA A 275 -43.44 18.82 -14.30
CA ALA A 275 -43.32 17.95 -15.45
C ALA A 275 -44.64 17.23 -15.84
N MET A 276 -45.70 17.35 -15.03
CA MET A 276 -46.95 16.63 -15.25
C MET A 276 -47.58 17.02 -16.58
N GLY A 277 -47.83 16.03 -17.45
CA GLY A 277 -48.39 16.24 -18.79
C GLY A 277 -47.45 16.87 -19.82
N GLN A 278 -46.20 17.18 -19.44
CA GLN A 278 -45.23 17.82 -20.34
C GLN A 278 -44.47 16.78 -21.19
N PRO A 279 -44.07 17.12 -22.44
CA PRO A 279 -43.17 16.29 -23.26
C PRO A 279 -41.84 16.01 -22.56
N ALA A 280 -41.21 14.87 -22.86
CA ALA A 280 -39.96 14.44 -22.22
C ALA A 280 -38.87 15.52 -22.25
N THR A 281 -38.73 16.23 -23.37
CA THR A 281 -37.74 17.28 -23.57
C THR A 281 -37.94 18.49 -22.63
N VAL A 282 -39.21 18.90 -22.43
CA VAL A 282 -39.57 19.97 -21.49
C VAL A 282 -39.33 19.54 -20.04
N ARG A 283 -39.67 18.29 -19.70
CA ARG A 283 -39.37 17.73 -18.36
C ARG A 283 -37.88 17.80 -18.07
N GLN A 284 -37.04 17.44 -19.04
CA GLN A 284 -35.59 17.47 -18.91
C GLN A 284 -35.04 18.90 -18.80
N GLN A 285 -35.61 19.87 -19.52
CA GLN A 285 -35.24 21.29 -19.35
C GLN A 285 -35.55 21.82 -17.94
N TYR A 286 -36.67 21.42 -17.33
CA TYR A 286 -36.94 21.77 -15.92
C TYR A 286 -35.92 21.16 -14.96
N LEU A 287 -35.43 19.95 -15.26
CA LEU A 287 -34.35 19.35 -14.48
C LEU A 287 -33.06 20.16 -14.62
N ASP A 288 -32.74 20.63 -15.82
CA ASP A 288 -31.56 21.49 -16.06
C ASP A 288 -31.60 22.78 -15.24
N PHE A 289 -32.80 23.37 -15.05
CA PHE A 289 -32.99 24.50 -14.14
C PHE A 289 -32.74 24.11 -12.68
N ALA A 290 -33.29 22.97 -12.23
CA ALA A 290 -33.15 22.52 -10.86
C ALA A 290 -31.69 22.17 -10.49
N THR A 291 -30.90 21.69 -11.44
CA THR A 291 -29.52 21.24 -11.22
C THR A 291 -28.46 22.23 -11.70
N GLY A 292 -28.85 23.32 -12.37
CA GLY A 292 -27.92 24.27 -12.98
C GLY A 292 -27.06 23.64 -14.07
N ARG A 293 -27.61 22.71 -14.87
CA ARG A 293 -26.85 21.93 -15.86
C ARG A 293 -26.20 22.85 -16.90
N THR A 294 -24.90 22.68 -17.12
CA THR A 294 -24.09 23.49 -18.04
C THR A 294 -23.86 22.82 -19.40
N PHE A 295 -23.95 21.49 -19.46
CA PHE A 295 -23.57 20.68 -20.62
C PHE A 295 -24.46 19.43 -20.72
N ARG A 296 -24.85 19.05 -21.95
CA ARG A 296 -25.59 17.82 -22.25
C ARG A 296 -24.87 16.97 -23.28
N GLN A 297 -25.01 15.66 -23.14
CA GLN A 297 -24.47 14.62 -24.00
C GLN A 297 -25.64 13.81 -24.57
N CYS A 298 -26.34 14.39 -25.53
CA CYS A 298 -27.64 13.92 -25.99
C CYS A 298 -27.53 12.72 -26.93
N LEU A 299 -28.43 11.75 -26.75
CA LEU A 299 -28.65 10.62 -27.63
C LEU A 299 -29.94 10.80 -28.43
N TRP A 300 -29.87 10.54 -29.73
CA TRP A 300 -30.98 10.70 -30.66
C TRP A 300 -31.12 9.49 -31.57
N ILE A 301 -32.34 9.19 -31.99
CA ILE A 301 -32.65 8.16 -32.99
C ILE A 301 -33.59 8.74 -34.06
N SER A 302 -33.89 7.97 -35.11
CA SER A 302 -34.91 8.37 -36.09
C SER A 302 -36.26 8.62 -35.40
N GLN A 303 -36.96 9.69 -35.80
CA GLN A 303 -38.30 10.02 -35.30
C GLN A 303 -39.31 8.87 -35.50
N GLN A 304 -39.09 8.01 -36.51
CA GLN A 304 -39.92 6.82 -36.75
C GLN A 304 -39.87 5.80 -35.60
N ARG A 305 -38.81 5.85 -34.79
CA ARG A 305 -38.55 4.96 -33.66
C ARG A 305 -38.85 5.58 -32.30
N ALA A 306 -39.44 6.79 -32.27
CA ALA A 306 -39.71 7.51 -31.02
C ALA A 306 -40.54 6.69 -30.00
N ALA A 307 -41.38 5.76 -30.47
CA ALA A 307 -42.19 4.89 -29.62
C ALA A 307 -41.38 3.81 -28.86
N GLU A 308 -40.14 3.53 -29.26
CA GLU A 308 -39.25 2.58 -28.57
C GLU A 308 -38.65 3.17 -27.29
N VAL A 309 -38.56 4.50 -27.20
CA VAL A 309 -37.83 5.19 -26.13
C VAL A 309 -38.62 5.16 -24.82
N LEU A 310 -37.98 4.66 -23.76
CA LEU A 310 -38.49 4.75 -22.40
C LEU A 310 -38.45 6.20 -21.89
N GLY A 311 -39.50 6.64 -21.20
CA GLY A 311 -39.60 8.01 -20.69
C GLY A 311 -38.56 8.41 -19.61
N LYS A 312 -37.79 7.43 -19.12
CA LYS A 312 -36.65 7.55 -18.20
C LYS A 312 -35.76 6.30 -18.35
N PRO A 313 -34.47 6.34 -18.00
CA PRO A 313 -33.63 5.16 -18.04
C PRO A 313 -34.12 4.11 -17.03
N ASP A 314 -34.21 2.87 -17.47
CA ASP A 314 -34.54 1.70 -16.65
C ASP A 314 -33.27 1.07 -16.11
N LEU A 315 -33.03 1.26 -14.80
CA LEU A 315 -31.83 0.78 -14.14
C LEU A 315 -31.89 -0.71 -13.79
N GLU A 316 -33.04 -1.38 -13.96
CA GLU A 316 -33.09 -2.85 -13.86
C GLU A 316 -32.32 -3.52 -15.01
N ARG A 317 -32.22 -2.83 -16.16
CA ARG A 317 -31.44 -3.26 -17.34
C ARG A 317 -29.93 -3.21 -17.14
N LEU A 318 -29.43 -2.67 -16.02
CA LEU A 318 -28.02 -2.81 -15.63
C LEU A 318 -27.61 -4.29 -15.49
N ARG A 319 -28.59 -5.18 -15.27
CA ARG A 319 -28.39 -6.64 -15.14
C ARG A 319 -27.93 -7.31 -16.43
N ASP A 320 -28.21 -6.68 -17.58
CA ASP A 320 -27.80 -7.17 -18.89
C ASP A 320 -26.39 -6.70 -19.27
N LEU A 321 -25.81 -5.77 -18.49
CA LEU A 321 -24.54 -5.13 -18.80
C LEU A 321 -23.34 -5.85 -18.18
N ARG A 322 -22.18 -5.46 -18.69
CA ARG A 322 -20.86 -5.77 -18.15
C ARG A 322 -20.16 -4.49 -17.71
N PHE A 323 -19.25 -4.63 -16.75
CA PHE A 323 -18.59 -3.53 -16.06
C PHE A 323 -17.08 -3.73 -16.07
N ALA A 324 -16.32 -2.65 -16.25
CA ALA A 324 -14.86 -2.64 -16.11
C ALA A 324 -14.41 -1.40 -15.32
N SER A 325 -13.38 -1.53 -14.50
CA SER A 325 -12.84 -0.41 -13.72
C SER A 325 -11.33 -0.54 -13.55
N GLY A 326 -10.58 0.51 -13.93
CA GLY A 326 -9.13 0.60 -13.74
C GLY A 326 -8.71 1.09 -12.36
N LEU A 327 -9.58 0.95 -11.35
CA LEU A 327 -9.28 1.32 -9.98
C LEU A 327 -8.25 0.36 -9.37
N THR A 328 -7.24 0.94 -8.73
CA THR A 328 -6.21 0.22 -7.98
C THR A 328 -6.25 0.63 -6.51
N ARG A 329 -6.21 -0.34 -5.60
CA ARG A 329 -6.27 -0.05 -4.16
C ARG A 329 -4.93 0.50 -3.68
N LEU A 330 -4.96 1.66 -3.06
CA LEU A 330 -3.81 2.28 -2.42
C LEU A 330 -3.57 1.70 -1.01
N ALA A 331 -2.35 1.89 -0.51
CA ALA A 331 -2.12 1.84 0.93
C ALA A 331 -2.92 2.96 1.61
N ALA A 332 -3.43 2.70 2.82
CA ALA A 332 -4.16 3.72 3.57
C ALA A 332 -3.25 4.96 3.76
N ASN A 333 -3.71 6.14 3.35
CA ASN A 333 -2.87 7.35 3.31
C ASN A 333 -3.13 8.32 4.47
N GLY A 334 -3.65 7.84 5.60
CA GLY A 334 -3.77 8.54 6.90
C GLY A 334 -4.79 9.67 6.96
N GLN A 335 -4.92 10.41 5.87
CA GLN A 335 -5.86 11.51 5.65
C GLN A 335 -7.28 10.98 5.41
N GLN A 336 -7.41 9.79 4.83
CA GLN A 336 -8.68 9.19 4.45
C GLN A 336 -8.92 7.88 5.21
N ASN A 337 -9.97 7.88 6.02
CA ASN A 337 -10.50 6.68 6.64
C ASN A 337 -11.22 5.84 5.55
N GLY A 338 -10.95 4.53 5.48
CA GLY A 338 -11.58 3.61 4.52
C GLY A 338 -10.61 3.02 3.50
N ALA A 339 -11.12 2.16 2.60
CA ALA A 339 -10.34 1.66 1.47
C ALA A 339 -10.27 2.74 0.39
N THR A 340 -9.05 3.17 0.06
CA THR A 340 -8.79 4.17 -0.99
C THR A 340 -8.39 3.49 -2.30
N TYR A 341 -9.03 3.89 -3.38
CA TYR A 341 -8.75 3.44 -4.74
C TYR A 341 -8.43 4.63 -5.62
N ILE A 342 -7.58 4.43 -6.62
CA ILE A 342 -7.29 5.43 -7.67
C ILE A 342 -7.14 4.74 -9.02
N ASN A 343 -7.66 5.35 -10.08
CA ASN A 343 -7.35 4.94 -11.45
C ASN A 343 -6.19 5.77 -12.04
N HIS A 344 -5.74 5.43 -13.24
CA HIS A 344 -4.64 6.17 -13.85
C HIS A 344 -5.03 7.57 -14.36
N LEU A 345 -6.33 7.89 -14.41
CA LEU A 345 -6.86 9.21 -14.73
C LEU A 345 -6.91 10.13 -13.50
N GLY A 346 -6.38 9.69 -12.35
CA GLY A 346 -6.35 10.46 -11.09
C GLY A 346 -7.69 10.48 -10.34
N ARG A 347 -8.70 9.71 -10.78
CA ARG A 347 -10.00 9.61 -10.11
C ARG A 347 -9.91 8.62 -8.98
N ALA A 348 -10.45 9.00 -7.83
CA ALA A 348 -10.32 8.23 -6.60
C ALA A 348 -11.68 7.91 -5.95
N LEU A 349 -11.73 6.78 -5.25
CA LEU A 349 -12.84 6.39 -4.38
C LEU A 349 -12.31 6.11 -2.99
N VAL A 350 -12.98 6.65 -1.98
CA VAL A 350 -12.76 6.26 -0.58
C VAL A 350 -14.06 5.68 -0.09
N THR A 351 -14.04 4.43 0.37
CA THR A 351 -15.24 3.79 0.88
C THR A 351 -14.97 2.93 2.11
N HIS A 352 -15.94 2.93 3.01
CA HIS A 352 -16.02 2.01 4.16
C HIS A 352 -16.94 0.83 3.89
N ASP A 353 -17.65 0.87 2.76
CA ASP A 353 -18.61 -0.15 2.40
C ASP A 353 -17.87 -1.40 1.90
N ALA A 354 -18.01 -2.48 2.66
CA ALA A 354 -17.35 -3.75 2.40
C ALA A 354 -17.81 -4.37 1.06
N ASP A 355 -19.04 -4.10 0.63
CA ASP A 355 -19.62 -4.60 -0.61
C ASP A 355 -19.06 -3.83 -1.81
N VAL A 356 -18.97 -2.50 -1.70
CA VAL A 356 -18.29 -1.67 -2.71
C VAL A 356 -16.83 -2.08 -2.86
N VAL A 357 -16.12 -2.33 -1.75
CA VAL A 357 -14.75 -2.88 -1.76
C VAL A 357 -14.70 -4.19 -2.54
N THR A 358 -15.65 -5.11 -2.31
CA THR A 358 -15.72 -6.40 -3.04
C THR A 358 -15.84 -6.17 -4.54
N VAL A 359 -16.78 -5.32 -4.95
CA VAL A 359 -17.06 -5.07 -6.37
C VAL A 359 -15.83 -4.46 -7.04
N VAL A 360 -15.20 -3.47 -6.40
CA VAL A 360 -14.01 -2.81 -6.95
C VAL A 360 -12.81 -3.75 -7.02
N ASP A 361 -12.51 -4.52 -5.96
CA ASP A 361 -11.41 -5.50 -5.98
C ASP A 361 -11.66 -6.58 -7.06
N THR A 362 -12.91 -7.02 -7.24
CA THR A 362 -13.29 -7.98 -8.30
C THR A 362 -13.06 -7.42 -9.70
N LEU A 363 -13.46 -6.17 -9.95
CA LEU A 363 -13.22 -5.49 -11.22
C LEU A 363 -11.72 -5.24 -11.46
N ALA A 364 -10.96 -4.92 -10.41
CA ALA A 364 -9.52 -4.70 -10.51
C ALA A 364 -8.74 -5.96 -10.91
N HIS A 365 -9.19 -7.16 -10.49
CA HIS A 365 -8.62 -8.43 -10.94
C HIS A 365 -8.81 -8.61 -12.46
N ALA A 366 -10.00 -8.28 -12.96
CA ALA A 366 -10.39 -8.46 -14.36
C ALA A 366 -9.83 -7.39 -15.31
N TRP A 367 -9.53 -6.19 -14.79
CA TRP A 367 -9.01 -5.08 -15.60
C TRP A 367 -7.81 -5.49 -16.49
N PRO A 368 -7.81 -5.14 -17.80
CA PRO A 368 -8.76 -4.25 -18.49
C PRO A 368 -10.04 -4.90 -19.06
N ALA A 369 -10.28 -6.19 -18.81
CA ALA A 369 -11.48 -6.87 -19.26
C ALA A 369 -12.74 -6.44 -18.47
N SER A 370 -13.93 -6.66 -19.03
CA SER A 370 -15.20 -6.42 -18.34
C SER A 370 -15.79 -7.72 -17.76
N LEU A 371 -16.55 -7.60 -16.67
CA LEU A 371 -17.28 -8.71 -16.05
C LEU A 371 -18.80 -8.49 -16.16
N PRO A 372 -19.59 -9.53 -16.44
CA PRO A 372 -21.04 -9.40 -16.48
C PRO A 372 -21.61 -9.20 -15.07
N TYR A 373 -22.77 -8.54 -14.99
CA TYR A 373 -23.51 -8.37 -13.73
C TYR A 373 -23.65 -9.68 -12.95
N SER A 374 -23.99 -10.77 -13.64
CA SER A 374 -24.16 -12.11 -13.04
C SER A 374 -22.91 -12.63 -12.31
N THR A 375 -21.71 -12.28 -12.78
CA THR A 375 -20.46 -12.67 -12.10
C THR A 375 -20.25 -11.84 -10.84
N LEU A 376 -20.44 -10.51 -10.91
CA LEU A 376 -20.34 -9.63 -9.73
C LEU A 376 -21.38 -10.01 -8.66
N LEU A 377 -22.59 -10.35 -9.09
CA LEU A 377 -23.66 -10.82 -8.23
C LEU A 377 -23.28 -12.12 -7.52
N ALA A 378 -22.75 -13.11 -8.27
CA ALA A 378 -22.31 -14.37 -7.69
C ALA A 378 -21.24 -14.17 -6.61
N VAL A 379 -20.29 -13.24 -6.82
CA VAL A 379 -19.26 -12.90 -5.84
C VAL A 379 -19.88 -12.33 -4.56
N LEU A 380 -20.81 -11.37 -4.66
CA LEU A 380 -21.47 -10.78 -3.49
C LEU A 380 -22.35 -11.79 -2.75
N MET A 381 -23.11 -12.62 -3.48
CA MET A 381 -23.90 -13.71 -2.90
C MET A 381 -23.00 -14.66 -2.11
N HIS A 382 -21.84 -15.03 -2.66
CA HIS A 382 -20.89 -15.91 -2.00
C HIS A 382 -20.31 -15.26 -0.73
N ARG A 383 -19.83 -14.02 -0.84
CA ARG A 383 -19.23 -13.29 0.29
C ARG A 383 -20.20 -13.09 1.45
N ASN A 384 -21.42 -12.65 1.14
CA ASN A 384 -22.40 -12.26 2.16
C ASN A 384 -23.32 -13.40 2.59
N GLN A 385 -23.22 -14.58 1.96
CA GLN A 385 -24.13 -15.70 2.17
C GLN A 385 -25.61 -15.29 2.02
N GLN A 386 -25.89 -14.44 1.04
CA GLN A 386 -27.19 -13.81 0.82
C GLN A 386 -27.98 -14.49 -0.31
N SER A 387 -29.30 -14.24 -0.30
CA SER A 387 -30.16 -14.56 -1.45
C SER A 387 -29.86 -13.64 -2.63
N ASP A 388 -30.21 -14.10 -3.83
CA ASP A 388 -30.06 -13.36 -5.09
C ASP A 388 -30.65 -11.94 -4.99
N ALA A 389 -31.92 -11.80 -4.57
CA ALA A 389 -32.60 -10.51 -4.49
C ALA A 389 -31.93 -9.50 -3.54
N ALA A 390 -31.37 -9.97 -2.42
CA ALA A 390 -30.66 -9.11 -1.47
C ALA A 390 -29.30 -8.66 -2.04
N ALA A 391 -28.54 -9.60 -2.60
CA ALA A 391 -27.25 -9.31 -3.22
C ALA A 391 -27.38 -8.40 -4.46
N ALA A 392 -28.46 -8.56 -5.25
CA ALA A 392 -28.75 -7.71 -6.40
C ALA A 392 -28.97 -6.25 -5.97
N LYS A 393 -29.72 -6.02 -4.88
CA LYS A 393 -29.92 -4.66 -4.36
C LYS A 393 -28.61 -4.01 -3.92
N VAL A 394 -27.73 -4.77 -3.27
CA VAL A 394 -26.40 -4.32 -2.85
C VAL A 394 -25.52 -4.01 -4.07
N LEU A 395 -25.52 -4.90 -5.06
CA LEU A 395 -24.76 -4.71 -6.30
C LEU A 395 -25.23 -3.48 -7.07
N ASP A 396 -26.55 -3.28 -7.18
CA ASP A 396 -27.14 -2.11 -7.83
C ASP A 396 -26.68 -0.81 -7.15
N GLN A 397 -26.60 -0.80 -5.81
CA GLN A 397 -26.08 0.34 -5.05
C GLN A 397 -24.59 0.57 -5.30
N ALA A 398 -23.78 -0.49 -5.30
CA ALA A 398 -22.34 -0.38 -5.55
C ALA A 398 -22.04 0.12 -6.97
N ILE A 399 -22.72 -0.41 -7.99
CA ILE A 399 -22.58 0.03 -9.38
C ILE A 399 -23.00 1.49 -9.53
N ARG A 400 -24.12 1.90 -8.91
CA ARG A 400 -24.54 3.31 -8.92
C ARG A 400 -23.49 4.22 -8.31
N ALA A 401 -22.92 3.85 -7.17
CA ALA A 401 -21.84 4.63 -6.55
C ALA A 401 -20.63 4.78 -7.48
N LEU A 402 -20.25 3.73 -8.23
CA LEU A 402 -19.18 3.81 -9.22
C LEU A 402 -19.54 4.69 -10.42
N MET A 403 -20.79 4.62 -10.89
CA MET A 403 -21.29 5.46 -11.99
C MET A 403 -21.36 6.94 -11.59
N GLU A 404 -21.83 7.25 -10.38
CA GLU A 404 -21.91 8.61 -9.82
C GLU A 404 -20.55 9.28 -9.67
N ASN A 405 -19.49 8.48 -9.48
CA ASN A 405 -18.12 8.95 -9.34
C ASN A 405 -17.29 8.84 -10.62
N ASP A 406 -17.90 8.40 -11.74
CA ASP A 406 -17.20 8.21 -13.03
C ASP A 406 -15.99 7.25 -12.93
N LEU A 407 -16.24 6.09 -12.31
CA LEU A 407 -15.21 5.08 -12.00
C LEU A 407 -15.43 3.74 -12.69
N THR A 408 -16.42 3.63 -13.59
CA THR A 408 -16.76 2.37 -14.26
C THR A 408 -17.10 2.59 -15.73
N HIS A 409 -16.69 1.64 -16.56
CA HIS A 409 -17.05 1.52 -17.97
C HIS A 409 -18.21 0.54 -18.12
N LEU A 410 -19.14 0.84 -19.03
CA LEU A 410 -20.32 0.02 -19.31
C LEU A 410 -20.25 -0.52 -20.73
N CYS A 411 -20.57 -1.80 -20.90
CA CYS A 411 -20.77 -2.41 -22.22
C CYS A 411 -21.90 -3.45 -22.17
N LEU A 412 -22.63 -3.58 -23.27
CA LEU A 412 -23.71 -4.57 -23.40
C LEU A 412 -23.14 -5.93 -23.82
N ASP A 413 -22.21 -5.93 -24.78
CA ASP A 413 -21.50 -7.11 -25.26
C ASP A 413 -20.14 -7.26 -24.55
N ALA A 414 -19.38 -8.30 -24.90
CA ALA A 414 -18.01 -8.49 -24.43
C ALA A 414 -17.16 -7.21 -24.65
N GLY A 415 -16.38 -6.83 -23.64
CA GLY A 415 -15.58 -5.62 -23.67
C GLY A 415 -14.46 -5.66 -24.73
N PRO A 416 -13.81 -4.53 -25.04
CA PRO A 416 -12.83 -4.42 -26.12
C PRO A 416 -11.54 -5.24 -25.93
N TYR A 417 -11.34 -5.82 -24.74
CA TYR A 417 -10.22 -6.71 -24.42
C TYR A 417 -10.60 -8.19 -24.42
N GLU A 418 -11.88 -8.52 -24.67
CA GLU A 418 -12.40 -9.88 -24.70
C GLU A 418 -12.66 -10.30 -26.16
N ARG A 419 -11.99 -11.34 -26.68
CA ARG A 419 -12.21 -11.87 -28.04
C ARG A 419 -12.67 -13.33 -28.00
N GLU A 420 -13.64 -13.68 -28.83
CA GLU A 420 -14.21 -15.05 -28.90
C GLU A 420 -13.20 -16.12 -29.38
N GLU A 421 -12.15 -15.71 -30.12
CA GLU A 421 -11.14 -16.60 -30.70
C GLU A 421 -10.01 -17.03 -29.75
N ASP A 422 -10.07 -16.70 -28.44
CA ASP A 422 -8.98 -16.96 -27.49
C ASP A 422 -8.87 -18.44 -27.05
N GLY A 423 -8.80 -19.36 -28.02
CA GLY A 423 -8.04 -20.59 -27.89
C GLY A 423 -6.55 -20.28 -28.06
N GLU A 424 -5.72 -20.74 -27.14
CA GLU A 424 -4.23 -20.66 -27.16
C GLU A 424 -3.53 -19.31 -27.48
N ALA A 425 -4.22 -18.22 -27.81
CA ALA A 425 -3.64 -16.95 -28.26
C ALA A 425 -2.67 -16.32 -27.23
N ALA A 426 -1.57 -15.75 -27.72
CA ALA A 426 -0.56 -15.04 -26.94
C ALA A 426 -1.01 -13.61 -26.58
N LEU A 427 -0.39 -13.04 -25.54
CA LEU A 427 -0.56 -11.63 -25.20
C LEU A 427 -0.05 -10.73 -26.32
N ARG A 428 -0.76 -9.63 -26.60
CA ARG A 428 -0.43 -8.70 -27.69
C ARG A 428 -0.41 -7.28 -27.15
N PRO A 429 0.75 -6.61 -27.09
CA PRO A 429 0.81 -5.18 -26.85
C PRO A 429 0.00 -4.43 -27.91
N LEU A 430 -0.67 -3.35 -27.51
CA LEU A 430 -1.45 -2.56 -28.44
C LEU A 430 -0.55 -1.94 -29.54
N PRO A 431 -1.00 -1.88 -30.81
CA PRO A 431 -0.22 -1.28 -31.90
C PRO A 431 0.17 0.18 -31.65
N CYS A 432 -0.59 0.88 -30.80
CA CYS A 432 -0.36 2.28 -30.45
C CYS A 432 0.95 2.52 -29.66
N LEU A 433 1.58 1.46 -29.15
CA LEU A 433 2.89 1.54 -28.49
C LEU A 433 4.05 1.69 -29.49
N ASP A 434 3.83 1.41 -30.78
CA ASP A 434 4.85 1.56 -31.83
C ASP A 434 6.23 1.04 -31.41
N LEU A 435 6.27 -0.24 -31.04
CA LEU A 435 7.47 -0.90 -30.49
C LEU A 435 8.62 -1.02 -31.51
N GLY A 436 8.38 -0.64 -32.77
CA GLY A 436 9.34 -0.68 -33.88
C GLY A 436 10.04 0.65 -34.17
N SER A 437 9.57 1.78 -33.65
CA SER A 437 10.20 3.08 -33.96
C SER A 437 11.51 3.32 -33.25
N GLN A 438 12.41 4.04 -33.95
CA GLN A 438 13.66 4.58 -33.41
C GLN A 438 13.45 5.91 -32.66
N ALA A 439 12.23 6.18 -32.17
CA ALA A 439 11.98 7.42 -31.44
C ALA A 439 12.86 7.46 -30.17
N PRO A 440 13.30 8.64 -29.72
CA PRO A 440 14.17 8.77 -28.54
C PRO A 440 13.57 8.08 -27.31
N ALA A 441 14.44 7.50 -26.47
CA ALA A 441 14.08 7.28 -25.07
C ALA A 441 13.63 8.63 -24.49
N ASP A 442 12.55 8.65 -23.71
CA ASP A 442 11.88 9.84 -23.18
C ASP A 442 10.84 10.53 -24.09
N ALA A 443 10.65 10.04 -25.33
CA ALA A 443 9.45 10.42 -26.08
C ALA A 443 8.20 9.87 -25.34
N PRO A 444 7.15 10.69 -25.11
CA PRO A 444 5.91 10.15 -24.58
C PRO A 444 5.35 9.11 -25.55
N TRP A 445 4.66 8.10 -25.03
CA TRP A 445 3.64 7.36 -25.77
C TRP A 445 2.28 8.03 -25.49
N PRO A 446 1.80 8.98 -26.29
CA PRO A 446 0.45 9.51 -26.09
C PRO A 446 -0.45 8.88 -27.13
N GLN A 447 -1.17 7.80 -26.82
CA GLN A 447 -2.19 7.32 -27.74
C GLN A 447 -3.53 7.06 -27.03
N PHE A 448 -3.81 5.90 -26.46
CA PHE A 448 -5.07 5.62 -25.76
C PHE A 448 -5.05 4.15 -25.33
N ASN A 449 -6.00 3.75 -24.49
CA ASN A 449 -6.37 2.35 -24.36
C ASN A 449 -7.69 2.07 -25.12
N LEU A 450 -8.10 0.81 -25.24
CA LEU A 450 -9.31 0.45 -26.00
C LEU A 450 -10.64 0.86 -25.33
N TRP A 451 -10.60 1.30 -24.06
CA TRP A 451 -11.72 1.97 -23.40
C TRP A 451 -11.80 3.47 -23.75
N HIS A 452 -11.00 3.93 -24.71
CA HIS A 452 -10.85 5.33 -25.10
C HIS A 452 -10.26 6.21 -23.98
N GLU A 453 -9.61 5.61 -22.97
CA GLU A 453 -8.93 6.39 -21.93
C GLU A 453 -7.59 6.92 -22.46
N PRO A 454 -7.27 8.21 -22.21
CA PRO A 454 -5.97 8.74 -22.55
C PRO A 454 -4.89 8.10 -21.66
N VAL A 455 -3.83 7.60 -22.29
CA VAL A 455 -2.67 7.04 -21.58
C VAL A 455 -1.51 8.01 -21.69
N LEU A 456 -0.92 8.32 -20.54
CA LEU A 456 0.30 9.11 -20.41
C LEU A 456 1.39 8.21 -19.81
N LEU A 457 2.26 7.70 -20.68
CA LEU A 457 3.39 6.86 -20.29
C LEU A 457 4.64 7.31 -21.04
N THR A 458 5.71 7.61 -20.31
CA THR A 458 7.01 7.98 -20.89
C THR A 458 7.75 6.71 -21.29
N ARG A 459 8.22 6.64 -22.54
CA ARG A 459 8.92 5.47 -23.09
C ARG A 459 10.30 5.29 -22.46
N SER A 460 10.61 4.07 -22.03
CA SER A 460 11.97 3.62 -21.69
C SER A 460 12.43 2.44 -22.55
N ASN A 461 13.76 2.22 -22.60
CA ASN A 461 14.34 1.07 -23.30
C ASN A 461 13.91 -0.27 -22.69
N ALA A 462 13.85 -0.35 -21.35
CA ALA A 462 13.38 -1.54 -20.62
C ALA A 462 11.92 -1.86 -20.92
N GLN A 463 11.05 -0.85 -20.93
CA GLN A 463 9.65 -1.01 -21.31
C GLN A 463 9.51 -1.52 -22.74
N THR A 464 10.23 -0.89 -23.68
CA THR A 464 10.19 -1.25 -25.11
C THR A 464 10.69 -2.67 -25.33
N ALA A 465 11.82 -3.06 -24.73
CA ALA A 465 12.38 -4.40 -24.84
C ALA A 465 11.45 -5.47 -24.25
N THR A 466 10.88 -5.21 -23.07
CA THR A 466 9.94 -6.13 -22.39
C THR A 466 8.67 -6.35 -23.21
N LEU A 467 8.03 -5.25 -23.67
CA LEU A 467 6.82 -5.34 -24.48
C LEU A 467 7.09 -5.95 -25.86
N ARG A 468 8.26 -5.69 -26.46
CA ARG A 468 8.68 -6.34 -27.71
C ARG A 468 8.85 -7.85 -27.55
N ALA A 469 9.46 -8.30 -26.46
CA ALA A 469 9.57 -9.74 -26.17
C ALA A 469 8.18 -10.41 -26.14
N ILE A 470 7.19 -9.77 -25.51
CA ILE A 470 5.80 -10.25 -25.51
C ILE A 470 5.21 -10.26 -26.92
N ALA A 471 5.39 -9.19 -27.69
CA ALA A 471 4.89 -9.11 -29.07
C ALA A 471 5.46 -10.22 -29.97
N GLU A 472 6.70 -10.66 -29.69
CA GLU A 472 7.39 -11.76 -30.38
C GLU A 472 7.01 -13.15 -29.82
N GLY A 473 6.16 -13.23 -28.80
CA GLY A 473 5.76 -14.47 -28.14
C GLY A 473 6.84 -15.06 -27.21
N ARG A 474 7.87 -14.29 -26.87
CA ARG A 474 8.94 -14.65 -25.92
C ARG A 474 8.54 -14.29 -24.49
N ARG A 475 9.26 -14.83 -23.51
CA ARG A 475 9.01 -14.49 -22.11
C ARG A 475 9.59 -13.10 -21.77
N PRO A 476 8.94 -12.31 -20.90
CA PRO A 476 9.46 -11.03 -20.43
C PRO A 476 10.89 -11.09 -19.86
N ASP A 477 11.26 -12.16 -19.15
CA ASP A 477 12.60 -12.36 -18.58
C ASP A 477 13.68 -12.65 -19.64
N GLU A 478 13.29 -12.87 -20.90
CA GLU A 478 14.20 -13.01 -22.04
C GLU A 478 14.42 -11.68 -22.78
N ALA A 479 13.86 -10.58 -22.27
CA ALA A 479 14.07 -9.26 -22.82
C ALA A 479 15.51 -8.77 -22.58
N SER A 480 16.09 -8.14 -23.59
CA SER A 480 17.45 -7.60 -23.51
C SER A 480 17.57 -6.25 -24.19
N ILE A 481 18.40 -5.38 -23.64
CA ILE A 481 18.82 -4.09 -24.22
C ILE A 481 20.31 -4.22 -24.53
N ASP A 482 20.69 -4.04 -25.80
CA ASP A 482 22.09 -4.13 -26.25
C ASP A 482 22.85 -5.41 -25.78
N GLY A 483 22.12 -6.52 -25.69
CA GLY A 483 22.64 -7.82 -25.25
C GLY A 483 22.69 -8.03 -23.72
N GLN A 484 22.28 -7.06 -22.91
CA GLN A 484 22.12 -7.19 -21.46
C GLN A 484 20.67 -7.47 -21.08
N ALA A 485 20.43 -8.37 -20.13
CA ALA A 485 19.08 -8.68 -19.64
C ALA A 485 18.47 -7.47 -18.93
N VAL A 486 17.16 -7.26 -19.12
CA VAL A 486 16.39 -6.24 -18.40
C VAL A 486 16.32 -6.62 -16.91
N ASP A 487 16.42 -5.63 -16.01
CA ASP A 487 16.26 -5.86 -14.58
C ASP A 487 14.85 -6.41 -14.26
N LEU A 488 14.76 -7.38 -13.35
CA LEU A 488 13.49 -8.04 -13.03
C LEU A 488 12.48 -7.06 -12.39
N GLY A 489 12.95 -6.04 -11.68
CA GLY A 489 12.13 -4.96 -11.13
C GLY A 489 11.56 -4.08 -12.24
N GLU A 490 12.40 -3.59 -13.16
CA GLU A 490 11.96 -2.78 -14.31
C GLU A 490 10.99 -3.55 -15.23
N MET A 491 11.25 -4.84 -15.45
CA MET A 491 10.36 -5.74 -16.17
C MET A 491 9.00 -5.84 -15.48
N ALA A 492 8.97 -6.11 -14.17
CA ALA A 492 7.73 -6.24 -13.42
C ALA A 492 6.95 -4.93 -13.35
N GLU A 493 7.64 -3.79 -13.20
CA GLU A 493 7.04 -2.46 -13.28
C GLU A 493 6.40 -2.23 -14.66
N THR A 494 7.11 -2.58 -15.74
CA THR A 494 6.57 -2.49 -17.11
C THR A 494 5.28 -3.29 -17.25
N LEU A 495 5.26 -4.54 -16.78
CA LEU A 495 4.06 -5.39 -16.84
C LEU A 495 2.91 -4.81 -16.00
N SER A 496 3.22 -4.28 -14.81
CA SER A 496 2.25 -3.64 -13.93
C SER A 496 1.64 -2.40 -14.57
N LEU A 497 2.45 -1.52 -15.18
CA LEU A 497 1.99 -0.34 -15.91
C LEU A 497 1.18 -0.75 -17.15
N ALA A 498 1.63 -1.74 -17.91
CA ALA A 498 0.92 -2.25 -19.07
C ALA A 498 -0.48 -2.77 -18.69
N LYS A 499 -0.60 -3.51 -17.58
CA LYS A 499 -1.92 -3.93 -17.05
C LYS A 499 -2.73 -2.73 -16.57
N ARG A 500 -2.14 -1.83 -15.77
CA ARG A 500 -2.79 -0.65 -15.19
C ARG A 500 -3.40 0.27 -16.25
N TYR A 501 -2.68 0.50 -17.35
CA TYR A 501 -3.13 1.33 -18.46
C TYR A 501 -3.96 0.58 -19.52
N GLY A 502 -4.03 -0.76 -19.45
CA GLY A 502 -4.72 -1.56 -20.46
C GLY A 502 -3.99 -1.60 -21.81
N LEU A 503 -2.67 -1.70 -21.80
CA LEU A 503 -1.83 -1.61 -23.00
C LEU A 503 -1.54 -2.96 -23.66
N VAL A 504 -2.10 -4.06 -23.14
CA VAL A 504 -1.90 -5.42 -23.64
C VAL A 504 -3.25 -6.12 -23.71
N GLN A 505 -3.58 -6.63 -24.90
CA GLN A 505 -4.72 -7.53 -25.10
C GLN A 505 -4.33 -8.99 -24.83
N GLY A 506 -5.29 -9.76 -24.36
CA GLY A 506 -5.21 -11.21 -24.29
C GLY A 506 -6.00 -11.80 -23.12
N SER A 507 -6.37 -13.07 -23.26
CA SER A 507 -7.17 -13.77 -22.25
C SER A 507 -6.49 -13.88 -20.88
N PRO A 508 -7.27 -14.04 -19.79
CA PRO A 508 -6.72 -14.36 -18.47
C PRO A 508 -5.82 -15.60 -18.47
N ARG A 509 -6.10 -16.59 -19.35
CA ARG A 509 -5.26 -17.77 -19.55
C ARG A 509 -3.90 -17.43 -20.13
N ALA A 510 -3.83 -16.51 -21.10
CA ALA A 510 -2.57 -16.05 -21.67
C ALA A 510 -1.70 -15.35 -20.61
N TRP A 511 -2.30 -14.47 -19.81
CA TRP A 511 -1.65 -13.84 -18.66
C TRP A 511 -1.13 -14.86 -17.66
N CYS A 512 -1.96 -15.83 -17.24
CA CYS A 512 -1.54 -16.87 -16.30
C CYS A 512 -0.34 -17.67 -16.84
N ARG A 513 -0.40 -18.11 -18.10
CA ARG A 513 0.69 -18.89 -18.73
C ARG A 513 1.99 -18.10 -18.79
N MET A 514 1.96 -16.85 -19.26
CA MET A 514 3.16 -16.01 -19.35
C MET A 514 3.76 -15.75 -17.95
N LEU A 515 2.94 -15.28 -17.01
CA LEU A 515 3.40 -14.98 -15.64
C LEU A 515 3.94 -16.22 -14.93
N HIS A 516 3.28 -17.37 -15.10
CA HIS A 516 3.76 -18.64 -14.58
C HIS A 516 5.10 -19.03 -15.20
N ALA A 517 5.23 -18.99 -16.52
CA ALA A 517 6.46 -19.36 -17.22
C ALA A 517 7.65 -18.46 -16.84
N THR A 518 7.42 -17.17 -16.61
CA THR A 518 8.43 -16.23 -16.11
C THR A 518 8.74 -16.46 -14.64
N LEU A 519 7.76 -16.73 -13.78
CA LEU A 519 8.02 -17.10 -12.39
C LEU A 519 8.85 -18.39 -12.31
N VAL A 520 8.54 -19.42 -13.09
CA VAL A 520 9.35 -20.64 -13.15
C VAL A 520 10.74 -20.35 -13.71
N GLY A 521 10.84 -19.58 -14.81
CA GLY A 521 12.10 -19.21 -15.45
C GLY A 521 13.06 -18.45 -14.54
N THR A 522 12.52 -17.61 -13.66
CA THR A 522 13.28 -16.80 -12.70
C THR A 522 13.39 -17.46 -11.33
N HIS A 523 13.02 -18.74 -11.18
CA HIS A 523 12.96 -19.45 -9.90
C HIS A 523 12.13 -18.71 -8.82
N GLY A 524 11.12 -17.97 -9.27
CA GLY A 524 10.19 -17.20 -8.45
C GLY A 524 10.77 -15.90 -7.91
N THR A 525 11.97 -15.49 -8.34
CA THR A 525 12.60 -14.24 -7.88
C THR A 525 11.98 -12.99 -8.49
N ALA A 526 11.34 -13.10 -9.67
CA ALA A 526 10.61 -11.97 -10.26
C ALA A 526 9.40 -11.56 -9.39
N PRO A 527 9.18 -10.26 -9.13
CA PRO A 527 8.10 -9.75 -8.28
C PRO A 527 6.74 -9.73 -9.01
N LEU A 528 6.30 -10.90 -9.47
CA LEU A 528 5.12 -11.09 -10.32
C LEU A 528 3.99 -11.87 -9.66
N PHE A 529 4.13 -12.34 -8.42
CA PHE A 529 3.05 -13.13 -7.78
C PHE A 529 1.78 -12.31 -7.63
N GLY A 530 1.86 -11.00 -7.33
CA GLY A 530 0.66 -10.15 -7.26
C GLY A 530 -0.12 -10.14 -8.58
N MET A 531 0.57 -10.01 -9.72
CA MET A 531 -0.06 -10.06 -11.04
C MET A 531 -0.59 -11.47 -11.35
N TYR A 532 0.15 -12.51 -10.98
CA TYR A 532 -0.23 -13.89 -11.20
C TYR A 532 -1.48 -14.28 -10.40
N VAL A 533 -1.54 -13.89 -9.13
CA VAL A 533 -2.71 -14.01 -8.25
C VAL A 533 -3.92 -13.33 -8.91
N GLY A 534 -3.78 -12.10 -9.41
CA GLY A 534 -4.86 -11.40 -10.09
C GLY A 534 -5.32 -12.07 -11.39
N ALA A 535 -4.38 -12.63 -12.17
CA ALA A 535 -4.71 -13.37 -13.38
C ALA A 535 -5.48 -14.68 -13.06
N GLN A 536 -5.07 -15.40 -12.01
CA GLN A 536 -5.76 -16.61 -11.53
C GLN A 536 -7.15 -16.29 -10.96
N ALA A 537 -7.27 -15.17 -10.23
CA ALA A 537 -8.56 -14.67 -9.74
C ALA A 537 -9.51 -14.39 -10.89
N CYS A 538 -9.03 -13.68 -11.92
CA CYS A 538 -9.77 -13.42 -13.14
C CYS A 538 -10.24 -14.74 -13.79
N LEU A 539 -9.34 -15.70 -14.01
CA LEU A 539 -9.70 -17.00 -14.59
C LEU A 539 -10.79 -17.74 -13.80
N SER A 540 -10.73 -17.69 -12.47
CA SER A 540 -11.73 -18.27 -11.57
C SER A 540 -13.10 -17.59 -11.71
N LEU A 541 -13.11 -16.25 -11.80
CA LEU A 541 -14.34 -15.45 -12.01
C LEU A 541 -15.02 -15.78 -13.35
N TYR A 542 -14.24 -15.93 -14.43
CA TYR A 542 -14.78 -16.34 -15.74
C TYR A 542 -15.36 -17.75 -15.72
N ALA A 543 -14.72 -18.68 -15.00
CA ALA A 543 -15.23 -20.03 -14.81
C ALA A 543 -16.46 -20.09 -13.87
N ARG A 544 -16.83 -18.97 -13.23
CA ARG A 544 -17.82 -18.90 -12.13
C ARG A 544 -17.47 -19.86 -10.98
N VAL A 545 -16.18 -20.10 -10.80
CA VAL A 545 -15.63 -20.93 -9.75
C VAL A 545 -15.16 -20.00 -8.64
N LEU A 546 -15.99 -19.82 -7.62
CA LEU A 546 -15.64 -19.01 -6.45
C LEU A 546 -14.97 -19.84 -5.35
N THR A 547 -15.22 -21.15 -5.32
CA THR A 547 -14.72 -22.06 -4.26
C THR A 547 -14.38 -23.48 -4.71
N GLN A 548 -14.66 -23.87 -5.95
CA GLN A 548 -14.38 -25.24 -6.39
C GLN A 548 -12.87 -25.45 -6.53
N SER A 549 -12.29 -26.15 -5.56
CA SER A 549 -10.89 -26.53 -5.63
C SER A 549 -10.73 -27.65 -6.67
N GLY A 550 -9.79 -27.47 -7.60
CA GLY A 550 -9.49 -28.45 -8.66
C GLY A 550 -8.66 -29.63 -8.18
N HIS A 551 -8.21 -29.66 -6.91
CA HIS A 551 -7.35 -30.71 -6.40
C HIS A 551 -8.17 -31.94 -5.96
N GLN A 552 -7.60 -33.14 -6.18
CA GLN A 552 -8.19 -34.39 -5.72
C GLN A 552 -7.75 -34.66 -4.28
N PRO A 553 -8.66 -34.63 -3.28
CA PRO A 553 -8.30 -34.81 -1.88
C PRO A 553 -7.96 -36.27 -1.51
N ASN A 554 -8.23 -37.23 -2.40
CA ASN A 554 -8.01 -38.64 -2.11
C ASN A 554 -6.71 -39.14 -2.76
N PRO A 555 -5.68 -39.51 -1.97
CA PRO A 555 -4.50 -40.16 -2.52
C PRO A 555 -4.88 -41.48 -3.18
N GLY A 556 -4.48 -41.68 -4.44
CA GLY A 556 -4.68 -42.97 -5.11
C GLY A 556 -4.12 -44.13 -4.29
N ALA A 557 -4.73 -45.33 -4.39
CA ALA A 557 -4.45 -46.47 -3.50
C ALA A 557 -2.95 -46.81 -3.33
N THR A 558 -2.14 -46.54 -4.35
CA THR A 558 -0.69 -46.81 -4.39
C THR A 558 0.15 -45.90 -3.48
N ILE A 559 -0.33 -44.69 -3.14
CA ILE A 559 0.40 -43.71 -2.34
C ILE A 559 -0.20 -43.47 -0.94
N VAL A 560 -1.31 -44.14 -0.61
CA VAL A 560 -2.01 -44.00 0.68
C VAL A 560 -1.08 -44.22 1.89
N PRO A 561 -0.21 -45.24 1.94
CA PRO A 561 0.69 -45.43 3.08
C PRO A 561 1.62 -44.24 3.31
N GLN A 562 2.21 -43.71 2.23
CA GLN A 562 3.11 -42.55 2.28
C GLN A 562 2.35 -41.26 2.60
N ALA A 563 1.13 -41.09 2.09
CA ALA A 563 0.30 -39.93 2.41
C ALA A 563 -0.11 -39.92 3.89
N LYS A 564 -0.45 -41.07 4.47
CA LYS A 564 -0.70 -41.20 5.92
C LYS A 564 0.54 -40.89 6.75
N GLN A 565 1.69 -41.45 6.36
CA GLN A 565 2.97 -41.15 7.01
C GLN A 565 3.26 -39.64 6.96
N LEU A 566 3.11 -39.01 5.79
CA LEU A 566 3.32 -37.57 5.63
C LEU A 566 2.39 -36.77 6.53
N HIS A 567 1.10 -37.10 6.54
CA HIS A 567 0.11 -36.44 7.40
C HIS A 567 0.48 -36.56 8.88
N GLU A 568 0.84 -37.75 9.36
CA GLU A 568 1.28 -37.97 10.75
C GLU A 568 2.51 -37.13 11.13
N LEU A 569 3.49 -37.02 10.22
CA LEU A 569 4.68 -36.20 10.42
C LEU A 569 4.32 -34.71 10.48
N MET A 570 3.43 -34.24 9.60
CA MET A 570 2.96 -32.85 9.58
C MET A 570 2.17 -32.50 10.85
N THR A 571 1.27 -33.39 11.31
CA THR A 571 0.50 -33.20 12.55
C THR A 571 1.41 -33.12 13.79
N ARG A 572 2.54 -33.83 13.78
CA ARG A 572 3.54 -33.78 14.85
C ARG A 572 4.57 -32.67 14.67
N HIS A 573 4.43 -31.83 13.65
CA HIS A 573 5.39 -30.78 13.28
C HIS A 573 6.82 -31.30 13.03
N ALA A 574 6.95 -32.57 12.58
CA ALA A 574 8.22 -33.22 12.27
C ALA A 574 8.69 -32.87 10.85
N TYR A 575 8.90 -31.58 10.58
CA TYR A 575 9.12 -31.04 9.23
C TYR A 575 10.37 -31.57 8.52
N LEU A 576 11.45 -31.83 9.26
CA LEU A 576 12.69 -32.40 8.71
C LEU A 576 12.49 -33.83 8.19
N ASP A 577 11.64 -34.61 8.85
CA ASP A 577 11.30 -35.98 8.44
C ASP A 577 10.21 -35.99 7.36
N ALA A 578 9.31 -35.00 7.38
CA ALA A 578 8.24 -34.84 6.39
C ALA A 578 8.78 -34.45 5.02
N GLU A 579 9.80 -33.58 4.95
CA GLU A 579 10.31 -33.04 3.68
C GLU A 579 10.76 -34.14 2.67
N PRO A 580 11.58 -35.14 3.03
CA PRO A 580 11.98 -36.19 2.09
C PRO A 580 10.80 -37.02 1.56
N VAL A 581 9.78 -37.24 2.41
CA VAL A 581 8.55 -37.95 2.03
C VAL A 581 7.74 -37.11 1.05
N ALA A 582 7.56 -35.82 1.36
CA ALA A 582 6.88 -34.86 0.49
C ALA A 582 7.56 -34.76 -0.88
N ARG A 583 8.89 -34.60 -0.95
CA ARG A 583 9.66 -34.56 -2.21
C ARG A 583 9.52 -35.83 -3.06
N ARG A 584 9.34 -36.99 -2.42
CA ARG A 584 9.11 -38.25 -3.15
C ARG A 584 7.69 -38.30 -3.70
N LEU A 585 6.71 -37.86 -2.91
CA LEU A 585 5.30 -37.81 -3.31
C LEU A 585 5.08 -36.81 -4.45
N THR A 586 5.70 -35.64 -4.43
CA THR A 586 5.56 -34.66 -5.53
C THR A 586 6.12 -35.17 -6.86
N LYS A 587 7.10 -36.09 -6.84
CA LYS A 587 7.62 -36.76 -8.05
C LYS A 587 6.76 -37.92 -8.52
N THR A 588 6.24 -38.72 -7.58
CA THR A 588 5.49 -39.97 -7.89
C THR A 588 4.01 -39.72 -8.12
N ALA A 589 3.46 -38.65 -7.56
CA ALA A 589 2.10 -38.20 -7.67
C ALA A 589 2.03 -36.67 -7.80
N PRO A 590 2.48 -36.08 -8.93
CA PRO A 590 2.59 -34.63 -9.09
C PRO A 590 1.27 -33.86 -8.99
N LYS A 591 0.12 -34.55 -9.14
CA LYS A 591 -1.22 -33.97 -8.95
C LYS A 591 -1.76 -34.07 -7.52
N PHE A 592 -1.02 -34.70 -6.60
CA PHE A 592 -1.41 -34.82 -5.20
C PHE A 592 -1.02 -33.54 -4.45
N TRP A 593 -2.00 -32.65 -4.29
CA TRP A 593 -1.80 -31.31 -3.76
C TRP A 593 -1.21 -31.30 -2.33
N ASP A 594 -1.68 -32.18 -1.44
CA ASP A 594 -1.22 -32.22 -0.03
C ASP A 594 0.29 -32.47 0.10
N ALA A 595 0.91 -33.17 -0.87
CA ALA A 595 2.36 -33.36 -0.88
C ALA A 595 3.12 -32.05 -1.19
N TRP A 596 2.57 -31.20 -2.04
CA TRP A 596 3.14 -29.88 -2.32
C TRP A 596 2.95 -28.92 -1.15
N GLU A 597 1.78 -28.97 -0.49
CA GLU A 597 1.53 -28.23 0.75
C GLU A 597 2.54 -28.62 1.82
N ALA A 598 2.67 -29.92 2.11
CA ALA A 598 3.59 -30.41 3.11
C ALA A 598 5.04 -30.06 2.77
N LEU A 599 5.42 -30.08 1.49
CA LEU A 599 6.75 -29.64 1.05
C LEU A 599 6.97 -28.14 1.31
N ALA A 600 6.01 -27.30 0.90
CA ALA A 600 6.09 -25.85 1.10
C ALA A 600 6.18 -25.48 2.59
N ILE A 601 5.31 -26.05 3.42
CA ILE A 601 5.28 -25.81 4.87
C ILE A 601 6.55 -26.35 5.54
N SER A 602 7.05 -27.52 5.12
CA SER A 602 8.30 -28.08 5.70
C SER A 602 9.51 -27.21 5.36
N LEU A 603 9.60 -26.71 4.12
CA LEU A 603 10.67 -25.81 3.70
C LEU A 603 10.56 -24.45 4.39
N PHE A 604 9.35 -23.92 4.55
CA PHE A 604 9.10 -22.70 5.30
C PHE A 604 9.54 -22.85 6.76
N SER A 605 9.10 -23.92 7.43
CA SER A 605 9.36 -24.18 8.84
C SER A 605 10.83 -24.54 9.13
N THR A 606 11.60 -24.90 8.10
CA THR A 606 13.05 -25.12 8.17
C THR A 606 13.86 -23.95 7.61
N ALA A 607 13.23 -22.78 7.44
CA ALA A 607 13.80 -21.51 6.97
C ALA A 607 14.45 -21.55 5.58
N ARG A 608 14.05 -22.50 4.74
CA ARG A 608 14.46 -22.63 3.34
C ARG A 608 13.45 -21.95 2.43
N LEU A 609 13.17 -20.68 2.71
CA LEU A 609 12.07 -19.92 2.10
C LEU A 609 12.15 -19.89 0.56
N ASN A 610 13.34 -19.64 0.00
CA ASN A 610 13.51 -19.60 -1.46
C ASN A 610 13.13 -20.93 -2.15
N GLU A 611 13.39 -22.07 -1.50
CA GLU A 611 13.01 -23.37 -2.06
C GLU A 611 11.50 -23.64 -1.98
N ALA A 612 10.79 -22.97 -1.08
CA ALA A 612 9.34 -23.10 -0.91
C ALA A 612 8.53 -22.37 -2.00
N ILE A 613 9.16 -21.50 -2.80
CA ILE A 613 8.48 -20.67 -3.80
C ILE A 613 7.84 -21.51 -4.90
N LEU A 614 8.60 -22.43 -5.52
CA LEU A 614 8.07 -23.28 -6.59
C LEU A 614 6.98 -24.25 -6.10
N PRO A 615 7.13 -24.95 -4.95
CA PRO A 615 6.03 -25.72 -4.37
C PRO A 615 4.74 -24.91 -4.18
N SER A 616 4.86 -23.68 -3.67
CA SER A 616 3.69 -22.79 -3.46
C SER A 616 3.04 -22.38 -4.79
N LEU A 617 3.84 -22.15 -5.83
CA LEU A 617 3.35 -21.86 -7.17
C LEU A 617 2.57 -23.05 -7.75
N THR A 618 3.11 -24.27 -7.62
CA THR A 618 2.44 -25.50 -8.09
C THR A 618 1.13 -25.78 -7.33
N MET A 619 1.05 -25.46 -6.03
CA MET A 619 -0.22 -25.55 -5.29
C MET A 619 -1.32 -24.71 -5.94
N ILE A 620 -1.00 -23.46 -6.31
CA ILE A 620 -1.93 -22.54 -6.98
C ILE A 620 -2.30 -23.05 -8.37
N GLU A 621 -1.37 -23.63 -9.12
CA GLU A 621 -1.69 -24.24 -10.43
C GLU A 621 -2.66 -25.41 -10.32
N LEU A 622 -2.45 -26.29 -9.34
CA LEU A 622 -3.30 -27.47 -9.13
C LEU A 622 -4.68 -27.09 -8.59
N ALA A 623 -4.77 -26.01 -7.78
CA ALA A 623 -6.01 -25.54 -7.20
C ALA A 623 -6.09 -24.00 -7.14
N PRO A 624 -6.43 -23.32 -8.25
CA PRO A 624 -6.47 -21.84 -8.31
C PRO A 624 -7.53 -21.16 -7.44
N ALA A 625 -8.51 -21.92 -6.93
CA ALA A 625 -9.56 -21.43 -6.04
C ALA A 625 -9.45 -22.01 -4.62
N ASP A 626 -8.32 -22.64 -4.28
CA ASP A 626 -8.07 -23.11 -2.92
C ASP A 626 -7.48 -21.97 -2.06
N PRO A 627 -8.16 -21.55 -0.97
CA PRO A 627 -7.69 -20.45 -0.12
C PRO A 627 -6.36 -20.78 0.59
N GLN A 628 -6.11 -22.05 0.90
CA GLN A 628 -4.94 -22.48 1.64
C GLN A 628 -3.64 -22.26 0.84
N SER A 629 -3.68 -22.46 -0.48
CA SER A 629 -2.58 -22.17 -1.40
C SER A 629 -2.13 -20.70 -1.30
N TYR A 630 -3.09 -19.77 -1.17
CA TYR A 630 -2.80 -18.35 -1.02
C TYR A 630 -2.40 -17.96 0.41
N VAL A 631 -2.88 -18.67 1.44
CA VAL A 631 -2.38 -18.54 2.82
C VAL A 631 -0.89 -18.89 2.90
N VAL A 632 -0.50 -20.03 2.32
CA VAL A 632 0.90 -20.48 2.28
C VAL A 632 1.76 -19.50 1.48
N LEU A 633 1.29 -19.04 0.32
CA LEU A 633 1.99 -18.02 -0.46
C LEU A 633 2.15 -16.71 0.32
N SER A 634 1.11 -16.25 1.02
CA SER A 634 1.16 -15.02 1.84
C SER A 634 2.21 -15.15 2.95
N ALA A 635 2.20 -16.26 3.69
CA ALA A 635 3.18 -16.53 4.74
C ALA A 635 4.61 -16.57 4.18
N LEU A 636 4.80 -17.24 3.04
CA LEU A 636 6.10 -17.32 2.38
C LEU A 636 6.62 -15.94 1.93
N MET A 637 5.78 -15.16 1.24
CA MET A 637 6.15 -13.83 0.76
C MET A 637 6.42 -12.87 1.93
N THR A 638 5.69 -13.03 3.05
CA THR A 638 5.96 -12.32 4.30
C THR A 638 7.35 -12.68 4.84
N GLY A 639 7.70 -13.96 4.91
CA GLY A 639 9.02 -14.41 5.35
C GLY A 639 10.17 -13.94 4.45
N LEU A 640 9.91 -13.78 3.15
CA LEU A 640 10.86 -13.24 2.16
C LEU A 640 10.93 -11.69 2.16
N GLY A 641 10.09 -11.00 2.94
CA GLY A 641 9.99 -9.54 2.93
C GLY A 641 9.32 -8.94 1.68
N ARG A 642 8.68 -9.77 0.84
CA ARG A 642 7.94 -9.36 -0.37
C ARG A 642 6.50 -9.00 -0.02
N THR A 643 6.36 -7.97 0.79
CA THR A 643 5.12 -7.57 1.47
C THR A 643 3.95 -7.26 0.53
N SER A 644 4.19 -6.57 -0.58
CA SER A 644 3.13 -6.29 -1.58
C SER A 644 2.52 -7.57 -2.15
N GLU A 645 3.35 -8.58 -2.42
CA GLU A 645 2.90 -9.89 -2.92
C GLU A 645 2.21 -10.70 -1.83
N ALA A 646 2.69 -10.61 -0.58
CA ALA A 646 2.03 -11.21 0.58
C ALA A 646 0.62 -10.65 0.78
N ILE A 647 0.45 -9.34 0.73
CA ILE A 647 -0.86 -8.68 0.86
C ILE A 647 -1.79 -9.10 -0.29
N GLY A 648 -1.28 -9.18 -1.53
CA GLY A 648 -2.05 -9.65 -2.69
C GLY A 648 -2.56 -11.09 -2.50
N ALA A 649 -1.69 -12.00 -2.06
CA ALA A 649 -2.07 -13.38 -1.77
C ALA A 649 -3.03 -13.48 -0.58
N GLY A 650 -2.78 -12.77 0.51
CA GLY A 650 -3.67 -12.73 1.69
C GLY A 650 -5.06 -12.21 1.36
N ARG A 651 -5.18 -11.15 0.54
CA ARG A 651 -6.48 -10.66 0.05
C ARG A 651 -7.20 -11.72 -0.77
N ARG A 652 -6.49 -12.39 -1.68
CA ARG A 652 -7.08 -13.48 -2.46
C ARG A 652 -7.58 -14.63 -1.58
N ALA A 653 -6.84 -14.98 -0.53
CA ALA A 653 -7.29 -15.98 0.44
C ALA A 653 -8.60 -15.56 1.13
N VAL A 654 -8.70 -14.29 1.56
CA VAL A 654 -9.92 -13.74 2.17
C VAL A 654 -11.09 -13.68 1.19
N GLU A 655 -10.86 -13.36 -0.08
CA GLU A 655 -11.89 -13.40 -1.13
C GLU A 655 -12.48 -14.80 -1.31
N LEU A 656 -11.63 -15.84 -1.30
CA LEU A 656 -12.03 -17.24 -1.49
C LEU A 656 -12.69 -17.85 -0.25
N ALA A 657 -12.29 -17.42 0.95
CA ALA A 657 -12.85 -17.90 2.21
C ALA A 657 -12.96 -16.76 3.25
N PRO A 658 -13.95 -15.86 3.10
CA PRO A 658 -14.11 -14.68 3.97
C PRO A 658 -14.51 -15.02 5.41
N GLY A 659 -15.00 -16.24 5.64
CA GLY A 659 -15.37 -16.79 6.95
C GLY A 659 -14.28 -17.63 7.63
N SER A 660 -13.07 -17.76 7.05
CA SER A 660 -11.95 -18.47 7.69
C SER A 660 -11.10 -17.49 8.52
N ALA A 661 -10.77 -17.87 9.75
CA ALA A 661 -9.88 -17.06 10.59
C ALA A 661 -8.44 -17.07 10.06
N GLU A 662 -8.01 -18.17 9.45
CA GLU A 662 -6.67 -18.37 8.89
C GLU A 662 -6.38 -17.38 7.75
N THR A 663 -7.36 -17.13 6.87
CA THR A 663 -7.18 -16.20 5.74
C THR A 663 -7.00 -14.76 6.21
N HIS A 664 -7.81 -14.32 7.19
CA HIS A 664 -7.67 -13.01 7.82
C HIS A 664 -6.36 -12.88 8.59
N SER A 665 -5.93 -13.94 9.29
CA SER A 665 -4.63 -13.96 9.99
C SER A 665 -3.46 -13.86 9.01
N ALA A 666 -3.53 -14.51 7.85
CA ALA A 666 -2.48 -14.45 6.83
C ALA A 666 -2.40 -13.08 6.16
N LEU A 667 -3.54 -12.41 5.93
CA LEU A 667 -3.57 -11.02 5.48
C LEU A 667 -3.00 -10.07 6.53
N ALA A 668 -3.33 -10.28 7.81
CA ALA A 668 -2.82 -9.47 8.91
C ALA A 668 -1.28 -9.50 9.02
N ASP A 669 -0.66 -10.66 8.81
CA ASP A 669 0.80 -10.81 8.82
C ASP A 669 1.48 -9.97 7.73
N GLY A 670 0.98 -10.05 6.49
CA GLY A 670 1.51 -9.25 5.38
C GLY A 670 1.35 -7.75 5.61
N LEU A 671 0.19 -7.33 6.13
CA LEU A 671 -0.09 -5.93 6.48
C LEU A 671 0.80 -5.41 7.61
N ALA A 672 1.01 -6.20 8.67
CA ALA A 672 1.86 -5.82 9.80
C ALA A 672 3.34 -5.70 9.40
N THR A 673 3.80 -6.58 8.50
CA THR A 673 5.16 -6.53 7.94
C THR A 673 5.36 -5.26 7.11
N GLU A 674 4.34 -4.85 6.34
CA GLU A 674 4.30 -3.57 5.60
C GLU A 674 3.98 -2.35 6.50
N ARG A 675 3.84 -2.53 7.81
CA ARG A 675 3.58 -1.47 8.80
C ARG A 675 2.22 -0.79 8.66
N ARG A 676 1.28 -1.41 7.93
CA ARG A 676 -0.13 -0.98 7.82
C ARG A 676 -0.93 -1.47 9.04
N TYR A 677 -0.53 -1.01 10.21
CA TYR A 677 -0.97 -1.60 11.49
C TYR A 677 -2.48 -1.53 11.72
N LYS A 678 -3.14 -0.47 11.25
CA LYS A 678 -4.60 -0.34 11.38
C LYS A 678 -5.34 -1.45 10.62
N GLU A 679 -4.97 -1.69 9.36
CA GLU A 679 -5.58 -2.77 8.56
C GLU A 679 -5.19 -4.16 9.10
N ALA A 680 -3.97 -4.31 9.64
CA ALA A 680 -3.54 -5.54 10.31
C ALA A 680 -4.35 -5.80 11.59
N GLU A 681 -4.63 -4.76 12.39
CA GLU A 681 -5.48 -4.84 13.57
C GLU A 681 -6.91 -5.28 13.18
N GLU A 682 -7.51 -4.63 12.19
CA GLU A 682 -8.84 -4.97 11.68
C GLU A 682 -8.92 -6.43 11.23
N SER A 683 -7.90 -6.89 10.48
CA SER A 683 -7.81 -8.28 10.01
C SER A 683 -7.63 -9.27 11.17
N ASN A 684 -6.76 -8.99 12.14
CA ASN A 684 -6.58 -9.83 13.33
C ASN A 684 -7.86 -9.90 14.17
N ARG A 685 -8.54 -8.77 14.41
CA ARG A 685 -9.82 -8.75 15.12
C ARG A 685 -10.88 -9.55 14.38
N ARG A 686 -10.91 -9.48 13.05
CA ARG A 686 -11.84 -10.29 12.24
C ARG A 686 -11.54 -11.79 12.36
N ALA A 687 -10.28 -12.19 12.32
CA ALA A 687 -9.87 -13.58 12.57
C ALA A 687 -10.34 -14.07 13.95
N ILE A 688 -10.14 -13.27 15.00
CA ILE A 688 -10.57 -13.59 16.38
C ILE A 688 -12.10 -13.63 16.50
N ALA A 689 -12.82 -12.78 15.77
CA ALA A 689 -14.28 -12.81 15.76
C ALA A 689 -14.85 -14.08 15.10
N LEU A 690 -14.13 -14.65 14.12
CA LEU A 690 -14.50 -15.88 13.42
C LEU A 690 -14.11 -17.14 14.23
N ASP A 691 -12.91 -17.15 14.80
CA ASP A 691 -12.45 -18.15 15.76
C ASP A 691 -11.86 -17.46 17.00
N PRO A 692 -12.62 -17.37 18.10
CA PRO A 692 -12.16 -16.77 19.35
C PRO A 692 -10.90 -17.43 19.93
N MET A 693 -10.62 -18.69 19.60
CA MET A 693 -9.43 -19.42 20.05
C MET A 693 -8.32 -19.47 19.00
N HIS A 694 -8.38 -18.63 17.96
CA HIS A 694 -7.34 -18.56 16.95
C HIS A 694 -6.03 -17.97 17.52
N ARG A 695 -5.16 -18.87 18.01
CA ARG A 695 -3.93 -18.53 18.75
C ARG A 695 -3.07 -17.47 18.05
N LYS A 696 -2.75 -17.68 16.77
CA LYS A 696 -1.84 -16.82 16.00
C LYS A 696 -2.36 -15.38 15.89
N ALA A 697 -3.64 -15.22 15.58
CA ALA A 697 -4.27 -13.90 15.43
C ALA A 697 -4.30 -13.11 16.75
N ARG A 698 -4.51 -13.78 17.89
CA ARG A 698 -4.46 -13.15 19.22
C ARG A 698 -3.06 -12.67 19.60
N VAL A 699 -2.05 -13.52 19.40
CA VAL A 699 -0.64 -13.15 19.58
C VAL A 699 -0.28 -11.96 18.69
N ASN A 700 -0.64 -12.05 17.40
CA ASN A 700 -0.35 -11.01 16.43
C ASN A 700 -1.08 -9.70 16.73
N LEU A 701 -2.33 -9.73 17.23
CA LEU A 701 -3.06 -8.52 17.61
C LEU A 701 -2.29 -7.72 18.66
N SER A 702 -1.85 -8.37 19.74
CA SER A 702 -1.05 -7.69 20.78
C SER A 702 0.26 -7.11 20.21
N LYS A 703 0.92 -7.85 19.30
CA LYS A 703 2.15 -7.38 18.64
C LYS A 703 1.90 -6.20 17.69
N THR A 704 0.82 -6.23 16.91
CA THR A 704 0.42 -5.13 16.03
C THR A 704 0.13 -3.87 16.82
N LEU A 705 -0.56 -3.99 17.96
CA LEU A 705 -0.85 -2.86 18.85
C LEU A 705 0.43 -2.32 19.51
N ILE A 706 1.36 -3.19 19.91
CA ILE A 706 2.71 -2.82 20.36
C ILE A 706 3.41 -1.98 19.28
N ASP A 707 3.44 -2.46 18.05
CA ASP A 707 4.16 -1.80 16.96
C ASP A 707 3.51 -0.49 16.50
N ALA A 708 2.18 -0.40 16.61
CA ALA A 708 1.39 0.81 16.39
C ALA A 708 1.55 1.85 17.51
N GLY A 709 2.07 1.45 18.68
CA GLY A 709 2.24 2.31 19.85
C GLY A 709 0.99 2.46 20.74
N GLU A 710 -0.01 1.60 20.56
CA GLU A 710 -1.25 1.58 21.33
C GLU A 710 -1.07 0.79 22.63
N VAL A 711 -0.29 1.35 23.57
CA VAL A 711 0.21 0.62 24.76
C VAL A 711 -0.92 0.02 25.62
N ALA A 712 -1.98 0.79 25.90
CA ALA A 712 -3.09 0.31 26.74
C ALA A 712 -3.82 -0.87 26.07
N ALA A 713 -4.21 -0.71 24.80
CA ALA A 713 -4.87 -1.76 24.03
C ALA A 713 -3.98 -2.99 23.84
N ALA A 714 -2.67 -2.81 23.69
CA ALA A 714 -1.71 -3.90 23.61
C ALA A 714 -1.65 -4.72 24.90
N ILE A 715 -1.65 -4.06 26.06
CA ILE A 715 -1.66 -4.72 27.38
C ILE A 715 -2.95 -5.54 27.54
N ASP A 716 -4.10 -4.96 27.21
CA ASP A 716 -5.39 -5.65 27.32
C ASP A 716 -5.44 -6.87 26.39
N ALA A 717 -5.08 -6.71 25.12
CA ALA A 717 -5.03 -7.82 24.17
C ALA A 717 -4.03 -8.92 24.59
N ALA A 718 -2.89 -8.54 25.16
CA ALA A 718 -1.90 -9.50 25.66
C ALA A 718 -2.41 -10.25 26.91
N ARG A 719 -3.06 -9.56 27.86
CA ARG A 719 -3.69 -10.19 29.04
C ARG A 719 -4.78 -11.17 28.63
N ASP A 720 -5.65 -10.79 27.70
CA ASP A 720 -6.69 -11.67 27.16
C ASP A 720 -6.09 -12.92 26.50
N THR A 721 -4.97 -12.76 25.77
CA THR A 721 -4.28 -13.87 25.14
C THR A 721 -3.60 -14.79 26.17
N VAL A 722 -2.97 -14.22 27.21
CA VAL A 722 -2.38 -15.00 28.32
C VAL A 722 -3.46 -15.78 29.07
N ALA A 723 -4.63 -15.18 29.32
CA ALA A 723 -5.74 -15.87 29.99
C ALA A 723 -6.25 -17.07 29.18
N ALA A 724 -6.28 -16.95 27.84
CA ALA A 724 -6.68 -18.04 26.96
C ALA A 724 -5.60 -19.12 26.79
N PHE A 725 -4.33 -18.74 26.80
CA PHE A 725 -3.18 -19.63 26.58
C PHE A 725 -2.14 -19.48 27.72
N PRO A 726 -2.46 -19.92 28.95
CA PRO A 726 -1.67 -19.59 30.14
C PRO A 726 -0.27 -20.18 30.16
N THR A 727 -0.03 -21.24 29.39
CA THR A 727 1.26 -21.94 29.30
C THR A 727 2.15 -21.45 28.16
N GLU A 728 1.67 -20.54 27.32
CA GLU A 728 2.45 -20.03 26.19
C GLU A 728 3.37 -18.86 26.59
N LYS A 729 4.62 -18.92 26.11
CA LYS A 729 5.65 -17.91 26.40
C LYS A 729 5.41 -16.59 25.64
N MET A 730 5.03 -16.67 24.37
CA MET A 730 4.95 -15.50 23.47
C MET A 730 3.93 -14.45 23.92
N PRO A 731 2.68 -14.78 24.28
CA PRO A 731 1.73 -13.81 24.83
C PRO A 731 2.26 -13.08 26.07
N ARG A 732 2.94 -13.81 26.97
CA ARG A 732 3.52 -13.21 28.18
C ARG A 732 4.68 -12.29 27.86
N ASN A 733 5.57 -12.67 26.94
CA ASN A 733 6.64 -11.79 26.50
C ASN A 733 6.08 -10.49 25.88
N ASN A 734 5.01 -10.56 25.09
CA ASN A 734 4.35 -9.37 24.56
C ASN A 734 3.75 -8.50 25.67
N LEU A 735 3.11 -9.10 26.68
CA LEU A 735 2.58 -8.38 27.85
C LEU A 735 3.71 -7.66 28.61
N LEU A 736 4.78 -8.38 28.94
CA LEU A 736 5.94 -7.83 29.65
C LEU A 736 6.59 -6.69 28.86
N PHE A 737 6.73 -6.86 27.54
CA PHE A 737 7.22 -5.83 26.66
C PHE A 737 6.34 -4.58 26.72
N ALA A 738 5.02 -4.71 26.55
CA ALA A 738 4.10 -3.57 26.58
C ALA A 738 4.05 -2.86 27.95
N LEU A 739 4.10 -3.61 29.06
CA LEU A 739 4.09 -3.06 30.41
C LEU A 739 5.27 -2.13 30.70
N ASN A 740 6.46 -2.42 30.16
CA ASN A 740 7.63 -1.55 30.32
C ASN A 740 7.44 -0.15 29.71
N TYR A 741 6.54 0.00 28.72
CA TYR A 741 6.24 1.29 28.07
C TYR A 741 5.03 2.01 28.67
N SER A 742 4.29 1.37 29.57
CA SER A 742 3.08 1.95 30.18
C SER A 742 3.42 3.04 31.17
N ASP A 743 2.90 4.25 30.95
CA ASP A 743 2.96 5.38 31.87
C ASP A 743 2.00 5.24 33.07
N GLY A 744 1.00 4.37 32.99
CA GLY A 744 0.01 4.13 34.04
C GLY A 744 0.35 3.05 35.09
N HIS A 745 1.45 2.30 34.93
CA HIS A 745 1.86 1.25 35.87
C HIS A 745 3.10 1.65 36.69
N THR A 746 3.16 1.26 37.96
CA THR A 746 4.37 1.44 38.80
C THR A 746 5.41 0.37 38.50
N ALA A 747 6.67 0.57 38.95
CA ALA A 747 7.71 -0.43 38.77
C ALA A 747 7.37 -1.75 39.47
N GLU A 748 6.74 -1.70 40.64
CA GLU A 748 6.29 -2.88 41.40
C GLU A 748 5.21 -3.67 40.64
N GLN A 749 4.25 -2.98 40.02
CA GLN A 749 3.21 -3.63 39.22
C GLN A 749 3.79 -4.30 37.98
N VAL A 750 4.75 -3.65 37.33
CA VAL A 750 5.46 -4.25 36.19
C VAL A 750 6.26 -5.47 36.65
N TYR A 751 6.99 -5.36 37.76
CA TYR A 751 7.77 -6.47 38.32
C TYR A 751 6.89 -7.68 38.72
N GLU A 752 5.69 -7.46 39.26
CA GLU A 752 4.78 -8.57 39.57
C GLU A 752 4.42 -9.40 38.33
N ALA A 753 4.27 -8.78 37.16
CA ALA A 753 4.05 -9.52 35.92
C ALA A 753 5.25 -10.41 35.53
N TYR A 754 6.49 -9.98 35.82
CA TYR A 754 7.68 -10.83 35.64
C TYR A 754 7.69 -12.01 36.62
N ARG A 755 7.23 -11.79 37.86
CA ARG A 755 7.08 -12.87 38.84
C ARG A 755 6.00 -13.87 38.41
N ASP A 756 4.91 -13.40 37.81
CA ASP A 756 3.88 -14.26 37.21
C ASP A 756 4.47 -15.16 36.11
N TYR A 757 5.38 -14.63 35.29
CA TYR A 757 6.08 -15.43 34.27
C TYR A 757 6.89 -16.58 34.89
N ASP A 758 7.71 -16.28 35.91
CA ASP A 758 8.50 -17.32 36.59
C ASP A 758 7.61 -18.35 37.29
N ARG A 759 6.60 -17.89 38.03
CA ARG A 759 5.64 -18.76 38.72
C ARG A 759 4.95 -19.73 37.77
N ASP A 760 4.41 -19.20 36.68
CA ASP A 760 3.51 -19.98 35.83
C ASP A 760 4.27 -20.88 34.84
N LEU A 761 5.48 -20.47 34.40
CA LEU A 761 6.21 -21.17 33.34
C LEU A 761 7.53 -21.83 33.78
N CYS A 762 8.18 -21.33 34.82
CA CYS A 762 9.57 -21.69 35.12
C CYS A 762 9.76 -22.43 36.46
N GLN A 763 8.99 -22.09 37.50
CA GLN A 763 9.18 -22.64 38.84
C GLN A 763 9.03 -24.17 38.90
N ALA A 764 8.09 -24.76 38.17
CA ALA A 764 7.90 -26.20 38.10
C ALA A 764 9.16 -26.96 37.61
N LEU A 765 10.00 -26.30 36.81
CA LEU A 765 11.22 -26.89 36.25
C LEU A 765 12.32 -27.11 37.29
N ARG A 766 12.23 -26.45 38.46
CA ARG A 766 13.24 -26.52 39.53
C ARG A 766 13.31 -27.87 40.23
N SER A 767 12.21 -28.60 40.22
CA SER A 767 12.15 -29.99 40.70
C SER A 767 13.18 -30.91 40.03
N ASN A 768 13.68 -30.53 38.83
CA ASN A 768 14.65 -31.29 38.05
C ASN A 768 16.09 -30.75 38.15
N TRP A 769 16.38 -29.84 39.08
CA TRP A 769 17.73 -29.32 39.26
C TRP A 769 18.68 -30.42 39.72
N LYS A 770 19.91 -30.37 39.20
CA LYS A 770 20.98 -31.32 39.51
C LYS A 770 22.10 -30.57 40.22
N PRO A 771 22.82 -31.21 41.17
CA PRO A 771 24.01 -30.63 41.76
C PRO A 771 25.05 -30.28 40.70
N HIS A 772 25.68 -29.11 40.81
CA HIS A 772 26.76 -28.69 39.92
C HIS A 772 28.06 -29.43 40.29
N LYS A 773 28.71 -30.05 39.30
CA LYS A 773 29.97 -30.78 39.46
C LYS A 773 31.21 -29.94 39.15
N ASN A 774 31.01 -28.65 38.84
CA ASN A 774 32.09 -27.72 38.48
C ASN A 774 33.09 -27.56 39.64
N SER A 775 34.37 -27.43 39.32
CA SER A 775 35.43 -27.23 40.32
C SER A 775 35.30 -25.86 40.99
N ARG A 776 35.25 -25.83 42.32
CA ARG A 776 35.16 -24.61 43.17
C ARG A 776 36.51 -23.93 43.43
N GLN A 777 37.44 -23.97 42.48
CA GLN A 777 38.72 -23.27 42.58
C GLN A 777 38.59 -21.85 41.98
N PRO A 778 38.66 -20.76 42.77
CA PRO A 778 38.32 -19.42 42.27
C PRO A 778 39.28 -18.85 41.20
N GLN A 779 40.55 -19.28 41.20
CA GLN A 779 41.61 -18.72 40.36
C GLN A 779 41.89 -19.54 39.08
N ARG A 780 41.09 -20.56 38.78
CA ARG A 780 41.28 -21.33 37.53
C ARG A 780 40.74 -20.58 36.31
N LYS A 781 41.04 -21.12 35.13
CA LYS A 781 40.39 -20.71 33.87
C LYS A 781 38.89 -21.00 33.94
N LEU A 782 38.05 -20.00 33.69
CA LEU A 782 36.59 -20.10 33.77
C LEU A 782 35.96 -20.35 32.40
N LYS A 783 35.00 -21.26 32.33
CA LYS A 783 34.20 -21.53 31.14
C LYS A 783 32.95 -20.67 31.13
N VAL A 784 32.84 -19.77 30.17
CA VAL A 784 31.73 -18.82 30.05
C VAL A 784 30.90 -19.15 28.81
N GLY A 785 29.61 -19.36 29.01
CA GLY A 785 28.65 -19.63 27.95
C GLY A 785 27.76 -18.42 27.69
N TYR A 786 27.71 -17.91 26.46
CA TYR A 786 26.78 -16.85 26.05
C TYR A 786 25.63 -17.45 25.26
N VAL A 787 24.38 -17.15 25.64
CA VAL A 787 23.18 -17.65 24.98
C VAL A 787 22.44 -16.48 24.34
N SER A 788 22.28 -16.52 23.02
CA SER A 788 21.61 -15.43 22.29
C SER A 788 21.06 -15.86 20.94
N PRO A 789 19.87 -15.36 20.54
CA PRO A 789 19.39 -15.39 19.16
C PRO A 789 19.95 -14.22 18.31
N ASP A 790 20.66 -13.29 18.93
CA ASP A 790 21.10 -12.04 18.30
C ASP A 790 22.52 -12.10 17.74
N PHE A 791 23.14 -13.29 17.67
CA PHE A 791 24.43 -13.51 16.99
C PHE A 791 24.31 -13.50 15.46
N ARG A 792 23.63 -12.49 14.94
CA ARG A 792 23.29 -12.18 13.54
C ARG A 792 23.27 -10.66 13.40
N GLN A 793 22.95 -10.10 12.24
CA GLN A 793 22.79 -8.67 12.07
C GLN A 793 21.70 -8.12 13.02
N HIS A 794 22.15 -7.52 14.12
CA HIS A 794 21.32 -7.03 15.21
C HIS A 794 22.02 -5.86 15.89
N SER A 795 21.25 -4.90 16.41
CA SER A 795 21.78 -3.67 17.00
C SER A 795 22.55 -3.90 18.31
N GLY A 796 22.28 -5.00 19.02
CA GLY A 796 23.04 -5.40 20.21
C GLY A 796 24.53 -5.68 19.95
N ASN A 797 24.91 -5.95 18.69
CA ASN A 797 26.30 -6.30 18.35
C ASN A 797 27.28 -5.15 18.54
N TYR A 798 26.81 -3.90 18.47
CA TYR A 798 27.65 -2.75 18.78
C TYR A 798 28.14 -2.74 20.24
N PHE A 799 27.51 -3.53 21.12
CA PHE A 799 27.84 -3.62 22.55
C PHE A 799 28.50 -4.95 22.93
N ILE A 800 28.07 -6.09 22.36
CA ILE A 800 28.62 -7.39 22.76
C ILE A 800 29.92 -7.74 22.02
N GLU A 801 30.06 -7.32 20.76
CA GLU A 801 31.26 -7.62 20.00
C GLU A 801 32.55 -6.97 20.56
N PRO A 802 32.55 -5.69 21.00
CA PRO A 802 33.74 -5.12 21.63
C PRO A 802 34.20 -5.87 22.88
N LEU A 803 33.27 -6.47 23.64
CA LEU A 803 33.59 -7.36 24.75
C LEU A 803 34.24 -8.65 24.26
N PHE A 804 33.63 -9.33 23.28
CA PHE A 804 34.15 -10.60 22.75
C PHE A 804 35.54 -10.46 22.14
N ALA A 805 35.82 -9.34 21.48
CA ALA A 805 37.12 -9.04 20.90
C ALA A 805 38.25 -8.87 21.94
N HIS A 806 37.91 -8.54 23.19
CA HIS A 806 38.87 -8.16 24.22
C HIS A 806 38.91 -9.09 25.44
N HIS A 807 38.15 -10.19 25.42
CA HIS A 807 38.21 -11.19 26.48
C HIS A 807 39.62 -11.82 26.61
N ASP A 808 40.12 -11.96 27.83
CA ASP A 808 41.36 -12.65 28.17
C ASP A 808 41.19 -14.16 28.01
N ARG A 809 41.60 -14.65 26.84
CA ARG A 809 41.59 -16.07 26.46
C ARG A 809 42.49 -16.95 27.32
N GLY A 810 43.42 -16.38 28.08
CA GLY A 810 44.24 -17.10 29.05
C GLY A 810 43.43 -17.50 30.29
N ASN A 811 42.52 -16.63 30.71
CA ASN A 811 41.74 -16.77 31.93
C ASN A 811 40.28 -17.20 31.71
N PHE A 812 39.77 -17.07 30.49
CA PHE A 812 38.40 -17.41 30.11
C PHE A 812 38.36 -18.27 28.85
N GLU A 813 37.49 -19.28 28.83
CA GLU A 813 37.15 -20.11 27.67
C GLU A 813 35.70 -19.80 27.28
N LEU A 814 35.46 -19.38 26.04
CA LEU A 814 34.17 -18.85 25.60
C LEU A 814 33.41 -19.83 24.72
N THR A 815 32.15 -20.08 25.06
CA THR A 815 31.21 -20.86 24.25
C THR A 815 30.01 -20.02 23.85
N ALA A 816 29.71 -19.96 22.55
CA ALA A 816 28.47 -19.37 22.04
C ALA A 816 27.42 -20.47 21.87
N TYR A 817 26.28 -20.32 22.54
CA TYR A 817 25.05 -21.07 22.28
C TYR A 817 24.17 -20.22 21.39
N ALA A 818 24.29 -20.44 20.08
CA ALA A 818 23.76 -19.58 19.03
C ALA A 818 22.38 -20.07 18.58
N GLU A 819 21.34 -19.34 18.99
CA GLU A 819 19.95 -19.57 18.58
C GLU A 819 19.70 -18.95 17.20
N LEU A 820 20.31 -19.53 16.18
CA LEU A 820 20.25 -19.02 14.82
C LEU A 820 19.50 -19.98 13.91
N VAL A 821 18.38 -19.52 13.39
CA VAL A 821 17.65 -20.20 12.32
C VAL A 821 18.38 -20.02 10.99
N THR A 822 18.81 -18.79 10.68
CA THR A 822 19.56 -18.45 9.46
C THR A 822 20.79 -17.61 9.82
N PRO A 823 22.01 -18.17 9.76
CA PRO A 823 23.25 -17.41 9.97
C PRO A 823 23.50 -16.37 8.87
N ASP A 824 24.19 -15.28 9.20
CA ASP A 824 24.60 -14.26 8.24
C ASP A 824 26.10 -13.90 8.36
N ALA A 825 26.53 -12.88 7.62
CA ALA A 825 27.92 -12.41 7.64
C ALA A 825 28.38 -11.95 9.04
N THR A 826 27.47 -11.44 9.87
CA THR A 826 27.77 -11.08 11.26
C THR A 826 27.93 -12.33 12.12
N SER A 827 27.10 -13.35 11.95
CA SER A 827 27.27 -14.64 12.62
C SER A 827 28.65 -15.25 12.34
N ALA A 828 29.07 -15.26 11.07
CA ALA A 828 30.38 -15.78 10.66
C ALA A 828 31.54 -15.02 11.33
N ARG A 829 31.42 -13.71 11.43
CA ARG A 829 32.40 -12.83 12.10
C ARG A 829 32.41 -13.02 13.62
N LEU A 830 31.25 -13.03 14.27
CA LEU A 830 31.17 -13.22 15.72
C LEU A 830 31.73 -14.58 16.15
N ARG A 831 31.55 -15.62 15.33
CA ARG A 831 32.06 -16.96 15.59
C ARG A 831 33.57 -17.01 15.80
N THR A 832 34.34 -16.11 15.21
CA THR A 832 35.81 -16.10 15.35
C THR A 832 36.27 -15.73 16.77
N TYR A 833 35.39 -15.12 17.58
CA TYR A 833 35.71 -14.76 18.96
C TYR A 833 35.41 -15.87 19.98
N PHE A 834 34.89 -17.04 19.58
CA PHE A 834 34.53 -18.12 20.51
C PHE A 834 35.44 -19.32 20.36
N ASP A 835 35.77 -20.00 21.46
CA ASP A 835 36.46 -21.30 21.43
C ASP A 835 35.53 -22.38 20.87
N HIS A 836 34.25 -22.31 21.25
CA HIS A 836 33.21 -23.24 20.82
C HIS A 836 31.97 -22.51 20.32
N TRP A 837 31.40 -22.98 19.21
CA TRP A 837 30.16 -22.47 18.64
C TRP A 837 29.14 -23.60 18.55
N VAL A 838 28.06 -23.50 19.33
CA VAL A 838 27.03 -24.53 19.48
C VAL A 838 25.72 -24.01 18.87
N PRO A 839 25.29 -24.52 17.70
CA PRO A 839 23.96 -24.21 17.16
C PRO A 839 22.88 -24.81 18.07
N THR A 840 21.86 -24.02 18.41
CA THR A 840 20.80 -24.45 19.35
C THR A 840 19.40 -24.55 18.76
N ALA A 841 19.19 -24.09 17.51
CA ALA A 841 17.86 -24.03 16.87
C ALA A 841 17.11 -25.37 16.84
N THR A 842 17.81 -26.50 16.79
CA THR A 842 17.20 -27.85 16.79
C THR A 842 17.05 -28.46 18.18
N LEU A 843 17.51 -27.77 19.23
CA LEU A 843 17.49 -28.26 20.60
C LEU A 843 16.29 -27.68 21.36
N THR A 844 15.62 -28.54 22.12
CA THR A 844 14.69 -28.10 23.17
C THR A 844 15.47 -27.47 24.33
N ASP A 845 14.81 -26.63 25.14
CA ASP A 845 15.42 -26.04 26.34
C ASP A 845 15.99 -27.10 27.31
N ALA A 846 15.35 -28.27 27.38
CA ALA A 846 15.84 -29.38 28.21
C ALA A 846 17.13 -30.01 27.64
N GLN A 847 17.18 -30.25 26.33
CA GLN A 847 18.39 -30.77 25.67
C GLN A 847 19.55 -29.77 25.75
N LEU A 848 19.26 -28.48 25.55
CA LEU A 848 20.26 -27.43 25.69
C LEU A 848 20.81 -27.35 27.13
N ALA A 849 19.95 -27.46 28.16
CA ALA A 849 20.38 -27.48 29.55
C ALA A 849 21.31 -28.67 29.87
N GLU A 850 21.04 -29.86 29.31
CA GLU A 850 21.94 -31.01 29.48
C GLU A 850 23.26 -30.83 28.71
N ARG A 851 23.21 -30.25 27.51
CA ARG A 851 24.40 -29.90 26.74
C ARG A 851 25.32 -28.94 27.50
N ILE A 852 24.76 -27.86 28.06
CA ILE A 852 25.51 -26.87 28.85
C ILE A 852 26.18 -27.51 30.07
N ARG A 853 25.49 -28.45 30.74
CA ARG A 853 26.08 -29.20 31.86
C ARG A 853 27.23 -30.10 31.41
N ALA A 854 27.08 -30.77 30.27
CA ALA A 854 28.12 -31.63 29.71
C ALA A 854 29.37 -30.82 29.29
N ASP A 855 29.18 -29.63 28.75
CA ASP A 855 30.26 -28.70 28.38
C ASP A 855 30.99 -28.14 29.63
N GLY A 856 30.37 -28.27 30.81
CA GLY A 856 30.94 -27.87 32.10
C GLY A 856 31.03 -26.35 32.25
N ILE A 857 30.05 -25.62 31.72
CA ILE A 857 29.99 -24.16 31.81
C ILE A 857 29.91 -23.72 33.28
N ASP A 858 30.77 -22.78 33.66
CA ASP A 858 30.84 -22.23 35.01
C ASP A 858 29.91 -21.04 35.17
N ILE A 859 29.87 -20.18 34.15
CA ILE A 859 29.04 -18.98 34.13
C ILE A 859 28.25 -18.98 32.83
N LEU A 860 26.91 -18.98 32.94
CA LEU A 860 26.02 -18.87 31.78
C LEU A 860 25.40 -17.48 31.72
N ILE A 861 25.50 -16.83 30.57
CA ILE A 861 25.08 -15.44 30.36
C ILE A 861 23.93 -15.43 29.34
N ASP A 862 22.77 -14.97 29.80
CA ASP A 862 21.64 -14.59 28.94
C ASP A 862 21.91 -13.21 28.36
N VAL A 863 21.88 -13.12 27.03
CA VAL A 863 22.07 -11.85 26.30
C VAL A 863 20.75 -11.38 25.67
N ALA A 864 19.66 -12.16 25.79
CA ALA A 864 18.40 -11.89 25.11
C ALA A 864 17.33 -11.32 26.06
N GLY A 865 17.18 -11.90 27.25
CA GLY A 865 16.05 -11.64 28.14
C GLY A 865 14.72 -12.05 27.48
N HIS A 866 13.67 -11.23 27.59
CA HIS A 866 12.34 -11.55 27.04
C HIS A 866 12.16 -11.18 25.56
N THR A 867 13.25 -10.92 24.82
CA THR A 867 13.17 -10.71 23.36
C THR A 867 12.76 -12.01 22.62
N ALA A 868 12.47 -11.89 21.32
CA ALA A 868 12.06 -13.02 20.49
C ALA A 868 13.11 -14.14 20.50
N ASP A 869 12.65 -15.40 20.44
CA ASP A 869 13.49 -16.61 20.39
C ASP A 869 14.47 -16.77 21.57
N ASN A 870 14.16 -16.17 22.72
CA ASN A 870 14.96 -16.35 23.92
C ASN A 870 14.97 -17.79 24.46
N ARG A 871 15.97 -18.09 25.28
CA ARG A 871 16.18 -19.40 25.90
C ARG A 871 16.04 -19.37 27.43
N LEU A 872 15.21 -18.50 27.99
CA LEU A 872 15.00 -18.38 29.45
C LEU A 872 14.52 -19.70 30.10
N GLY A 873 13.79 -20.53 29.36
CA GLY A 873 13.41 -21.88 29.83
C GLY A 873 14.60 -22.81 30.07
N THR A 874 15.74 -22.57 29.42
CA THR A 874 17.02 -23.25 29.70
C THR A 874 17.61 -22.76 31.03
N PHE A 875 17.62 -21.45 31.26
CA PHE A 875 18.11 -20.84 32.50
C PHE A 875 17.28 -21.27 33.73
N ALA A 876 15.95 -21.37 33.57
CA ALA A 876 15.05 -21.91 34.59
C ALA A 876 15.43 -23.32 35.09
N ARG A 877 16.17 -24.10 34.29
CA ARG A 877 16.66 -25.45 34.64
C ARG A 877 18.01 -25.45 35.35
N LYS A 878 18.61 -24.28 35.57
CA LYS A 878 19.89 -24.10 36.26
C LYS A 878 21.00 -25.04 35.77
N PRO A 879 21.45 -24.91 34.50
CA PRO A 879 22.48 -25.80 33.97
C PRO A 879 23.92 -25.40 34.36
N ALA A 880 24.16 -24.14 34.75
CA ALA A 880 25.46 -23.66 35.23
C ALA A 880 25.36 -23.20 36.69
N PRO A 881 26.46 -23.28 37.48
CA PRO A 881 26.45 -22.90 38.89
C PRO A 881 26.23 -21.41 39.10
N VAL A 882 26.73 -20.58 38.20
CA VAL A 882 26.46 -19.14 38.15
C VAL A 882 25.77 -18.82 36.84
N SER A 883 24.75 -17.98 36.92
CA SER A 883 23.98 -17.50 35.78
C SER A 883 23.67 -16.03 35.94
N LEU A 884 23.78 -15.28 34.85
CA LEU A 884 23.38 -13.88 34.83
C LEU A 884 22.70 -13.49 33.53
N THR A 885 21.97 -12.38 33.56
CA THR A 885 21.45 -11.69 32.36
C THR A 885 22.17 -10.35 32.18
N TRP A 886 22.40 -9.96 30.92
CA TRP A 886 22.97 -8.67 30.58
C TRP A 886 22.48 -8.20 29.20
N LEU A 887 22.30 -6.88 29.07
CA LEU A 887 22.08 -6.14 27.83
C LEU A 887 20.71 -6.31 27.14
N GLY A 888 20.35 -7.50 26.66
CA GLY A 888 19.35 -7.65 25.58
C GLY A 888 17.97 -7.02 25.82
N PHE A 889 17.38 -7.31 26.97
CA PHE A 889 16.06 -6.82 27.34
C PHE A 889 16.10 -5.61 28.29
N GLY A 890 17.22 -5.43 29.00
CA GLY A 890 17.49 -4.25 29.82
C GLY A 890 16.65 -4.12 31.10
N TYR A 891 15.89 -5.16 31.49
CA TYR A 891 15.21 -5.26 32.79
C TYR A 891 15.37 -6.65 33.41
N THR A 892 14.75 -6.89 34.57
CA THR A 892 14.62 -8.21 35.20
C THR A 892 14.07 -9.25 34.23
N THR A 893 14.58 -10.48 34.28
CA THR A 893 13.94 -11.64 33.62
C THR A 893 12.80 -12.20 34.45
N GLY A 894 12.67 -11.79 35.73
CA GLY A 894 11.71 -12.38 36.66
C GLY A 894 12.08 -13.77 37.16
N LEU A 895 13.07 -14.44 36.56
CA LEU A 895 13.45 -15.79 36.91
C LEU A 895 14.32 -15.76 38.16
N SER A 896 13.78 -16.21 39.29
CA SER A 896 14.60 -16.46 40.49
C SER A 896 15.60 -17.63 40.33
N ALA A 897 15.66 -18.25 39.15
CA ALA A 897 16.71 -19.19 38.77
C ALA A 897 18.01 -18.50 38.29
N ILE A 898 17.93 -17.26 37.81
CA ILE A 898 19.09 -16.47 37.37
C ILE A 898 19.65 -15.72 38.58
N ASP A 899 20.95 -15.79 38.80
CA ASP A 899 21.57 -15.30 40.05
C ASP A 899 21.76 -13.79 40.04
N TYR A 900 22.24 -13.25 38.92
CA TYR A 900 22.65 -11.86 38.81
C TYR A 900 22.09 -11.17 37.57
N ILE A 901 21.87 -9.85 37.68
CA ILE A 901 21.69 -8.96 36.54
C ILE A 901 22.87 -7.99 36.51
N MET A 902 23.61 -7.98 35.40
CA MET A 902 24.74 -7.08 35.24
C MET A 902 24.23 -5.67 34.90
N THR A 903 24.60 -4.69 35.71
CA THR A 903 24.09 -3.30 35.61
C THR A 903 25.10 -2.31 36.18
N ASP A 904 24.71 -1.06 36.42
CA ASP A 904 25.47 -0.04 37.14
C ASP A 904 24.56 0.77 38.09
N ALA A 905 25.17 1.63 38.91
CA ALA A 905 24.48 2.42 39.93
C ALA A 905 23.56 3.51 39.34
N ALA A 906 23.78 3.95 38.11
CA ALA A 906 22.95 4.97 37.47
C ALA A 906 21.66 4.36 36.92
N MET A 907 21.75 3.17 36.30
CA MET A 907 20.63 2.43 35.75
C MET A 907 19.78 1.73 36.82
N VAL A 908 20.44 1.15 37.83
CA VAL A 908 19.78 0.47 38.95
C VAL A 908 20.36 1.01 40.27
N PRO A 909 19.85 2.16 40.76
CA PRO A 909 20.32 2.76 42.01
C PRO A 909 20.20 1.82 43.21
N GLU A 910 21.02 2.02 44.23
CA GLU A 910 20.87 1.28 45.50
C GLU A 910 19.47 1.53 46.11
N GLY A 911 18.88 0.48 46.67
CA GLY A 911 17.50 0.51 47.21
C GLY A 911 16.42 0.13 46.19
N SER A 912 16.79 -0.21 44.95
CA SER A 912 15.84 -0.69 43.92
C SER A 912 15.85 -2.21 43.72
N GLU A 913 16.59 -2.95 44.55
CA GLU A 913 16.75 -4.41 44.47
C GLU A 913 15.42 -5.17 44.53
N HIS A 914 14.40 -4.63 45.22
CA HIS A 914 13.08 -5.25 45.33
C HIS A 914 12.31 -5.35 44.00
N LEU A 915 12.79 -4.67 42.96
CA LEU A 915 12.21 -4.67 41.61
C LEU A 915 12.85 -5.72 40.66
N PHE A 916 13.74 -6.56 41.18
CA PHE A 916 14.48 -7.55 40.41
C PHE A 916 14.40 -8.92 41.08
N SER A 917 14.36 -9.98 40.27
CA SER A 917 14.46 -11.35 40.79
C SER A 917 15.91 -11.78 40.94
N GLU A 918 16.77 -11.27 40.07
CA GLU A 918 18.21 -11.43 40.12
C GLU A 918 18.84 -10.40 41.07
N LYS A 919 20.03 -10.72 41.59
CA LYS A 919 20.82 -9.76 42.37
C LYS A 919 21.52 -8.76 41.43
N PRO A 920 21.28 -7.44 41.55
CA PRO A 920 22.00 -6.47 40.74
C PRO A 920 23.50 -6.49 41.04
N TRP A 921 24.32 -6.75 40.01
CA TRP A 921 25.77 -6.59 40.08
C TRP A 921 26.16 -5.29 39.38
N ARG A 922 26.56 -4.30 40.18
CA ARG A 922 26.85 -2.95 39.69
C ARG A 922 28.31 -2.82 39.28
N LEU A 923 28.53 -2.62 37.99
CA LEU A 923 29.84 -2.26 37.45
C LEU A 923 30.15 -0.78 37.77
N PRO A 924 31.41 -0.43 38.06
CA PRO A 924 31.80 0.96 38.18
C PRO A 924 31.62 1.71 36.86
N GLN A 925 31.24 2.99 36.94
CA GLN A 925 30.91 3.88 35.81
C GLN A 925 29.67 3.40 35.04
N SER A 926 29.80 2.92 33.81
CA SER A 926 28.68 2.43 32.99
C SER A 926 28.76 0.91 32.75
N ASN A 927 27.59 0.27 32.65
CA ASN A 927 27.46 -1.13 32.25
C ASN A 927 27.48 -1.36 30.73
N PHE A 928 27.59 -0.29 29.93
CA PHE A 928 27.66 -0.35 28.47
C PHE A 928 29.07 -0.14 27.92
N ILE A 929 29.29 -0.69 26.74
CA ILE A 929 30.41 -0.42 25.84
C ILE A 929 29.83 -0.27 24.44
N TYR A 930 30.39 0.58 23.58
CA TYR A 930 29.85 0.84 22.26
C TYR A 930 30.95 0.96 21.21
N ARG A 931 30.77 0.23 20.12
CA ARG A 931 31.57 0.33 18.90
C ARG A 931 30.70 0.88 17.75
N PRO A 932 31.00 2.07 17.21
CA PRO A 932 30.18 2.71 16.17
C PRO A 932 30.24 1.96 14.84
N ALA A 933 29.18 2.07 14.04
CA ALA A 933 29.16 1.55 12.68
C ALA A 933 30.03 2.41 11.74
N VAL A 934 30.82 1.76 10.89
CA VAL A 934 31.74 2.43 9.93
C VAL A 934 30.98 3.35 8.95
N THR A 935 29.71 3.06 8.69
CA THR A 935 28.84 3.80 7.76
C THR A 935 28.25 5.08 8.34
N MET A 936 28.46 5.40 9.62
CA MET A 936 27.85 6.59 10.24
C MET A 936 28.40 7.90 9.66
N GLY A 937 29.68 7.93 9.24
CA GLY A 937 30.32 9.09 8.62
C GLY A 937 30.44 10.32 9.52
N ASP A 938 30.79 11.45 8.92
CA ASP A 938 30.96 12.72 9.64
C ASP A 938 29.63 13.46 9.87
N PHE A 939 29.66 14.37 10.86
CA PHE A 939 28.61 15.34 11.13
C PHE A 939 29.12 16.76 10.85
N GLY A 940 28.23 17.64 10.39
CA GLY A 940 28.55 19.04 10.08
C GLY A 940 28.43 19.97 11.30
N PRO A 941 28.61 21.29 11.13
CA PRO A 941 28.35 22.28 12.17
C PRO A 941 26.89 22.26 12.65
N LEU A 942 26.58 23.00 13.71
CA LEU A 942 25.24 23.08 14.30
C LEU A 942 24.18 23.54 13.28
N PRO A 943 23.18 22.70 12.94
CA PRO A 943 22.12 23.05 11.98
C PRO A 943 21.34 24.31 12.33
N ALA A 944 21.07 24.57 13.62
CA ALA A 944 20.32 25.74 14.07
C ALA A 944 20.92 27.07 13.61
N LEU A 945 22.26 27.17 13.48
CA LEU A 945 22.94 28.38 13.01
C LEU A 945 22.60 28.71 11.55
N ARG A 946 22.36 27.68 10.73
CA ARG A 946 21.96 27.84 9.31
C ARG A 946 20.45 28.00 9.18
N ASN A 947 19.69 27.21 9.93
CA ASN A 947 18.25 27.10 9.77
C ASN A 947 17.49 28.27 10.44
N GLY A 948 18.09 28.93 11.43
CA GLY A 948 17.47 29.99 12.22
C GLY A 948 16.50 29.49 13.29
N TYR A 949 16.44 28.18 13.53
CA TYR A 949 15.62 27.54 14.56
C TYR A 949 16.27 26.26 15.07
N VAL A 950 15.93 25.85 16.30
CA VAL A 950 16.39 24.60 16.91
C VAL A 950 15.50 23.44 16.48
N THR A 951 16.12 22.33 16.10
CA THR A 951 15.49 21.06 15.74
C THR A 951 15.71 20.05 16.85
N LEU A 952 14.66 19.82 17.63
CA LEU A 952 14.60 18.74 18.61
C LEU A 952 14.28 17.45 17.89
N GLY A 953 14.78 16.32 18.35
CA GLY A 953 14.34 15.07 17.74
C GLY A 953 14.65 13.79 18.50
N THR A 954 14.08 12.71 17.99
CA THR A 954 14.32 11.36 18.49
C THR A 954 14.19 10.36 17.34
N LEU A 955 14.99 9.29 17.39
CA LEU A 955 14.83 8.12 16.52
C LEU A 955 14.22 6.98 17.34
N THR A 956 12.88 6.90 17.35
CA THR A 956 12.17 6.05 18.32
C THR A 956 10.97 5.32 17.74
N ARG A 957 10.73 4.11 18.26
CA ARG A 957 9.56 3.28 17.93
C ARG A 957 8.28 3.92 18.48
N ALA A 958 7.16 3.71 17.80
CA ALA A 958 5.87 4.28 18.21
C ALA A 958 5.46 3.96 19.65
N ILE A 959 5.78 2.77 20.16
CA ILE A 959 5.46 2.37 21.55
C ILE A 959 6.06 3.26 22.64
N ARG A 960 7.10 4.04 22.34
CA ARG A 960 7.71 4.98 23.29
C ARG A 960 7.01 6.34 23.33
N MET A 961 6.20 6.63 22.32
CA MET A 961 5.44 7.87 22.22
C MET A 961 4.08 7.73 22.91
N ASN A 962 4.08 7.83 24.25
CA ASN A 962 2.85 7.88 25.06
C ASN A 962 2.39 9.34 25.32
N ASP A 963 1.20 9.51 25.87
CA ASP A 963 0.58 10.83 26.07
C ASP A 963 1.37 11.68 27.07
N ARG A 964 1.99 11.02 28.06
CA ARG A 964 2.90 11.67 29.01
C ARG A 964 4.10 12.32 28.29
N THR A 965 4.76 11.61 27.38
CA THR A 965 5.89 12.13 26.59
C THR A 965 5.45 13.25 25.66
N VAL A 966 4.34 13.07 24.93
CA VAL A 966 3.79 14.08 24.01
C VAL A 966 3.48 15.39 24.75
N ARG A 967 2.83 15.32 25.92
CA ARG A 967 2.53 16.50 26.75
C ARG A 967 3.80 17.27 27.13
N VAL A 968 4.83 16.58 27.63
CA VAL A 968 6.07 17.21 28.08
C VAL A 968 6.80 17.86 26.90
N TRP A 969 6.85 17.20 25.75
CA TRP A 969 7.49 17.77 24.56
C TRP A 969 6.70 18.93 23.95
N ALA A 970 5.36 18.89 24.02
CA ALA A 970 4.53 20.03 23.65
C ALA A 970 4.80 21.26 24.55
N GLU A 971 5.04 21.08 25.84
CA GLU A 971 5.47 22.17 26.74
C GLU A 971 6.81 22.77 26.30
N ILE A 972 7.80 21.93 25.95
CA ILE A 972 9.08 22.41 25.41
C ILE A 972 8.86 23.25 24.13
N LEU A 973 8.05 22.75 23.20
CA LEU A 973 7.75 23.44 21.94
C LEU A 973 6.98 24.75 22.15
N ARG A 974 6.20 24.89 23.24
CA ARG A 974 5.56 26.16 23.62
C ARG A 974 6.59 27.17 24.14
N ARG A 975 7.59 26.72 24.91
CA ARG A 975 8.70 27.59 25.37
C ARG A 975 9.70 27.94 24.25
N LEU A 976 9.75 27.15 23.18
CA LEU A 976 10.59 27.37 22.00
C LEU A 976 9.72 27.62 20.75
N PRO A 977 9.16 28.81 20.53
CA PRO A 977 8.10 29.05 19.53
C PRO A 977 8.51 28.75 18.08
N GLN A 978 9.79 28.88 17.74
CA GLN A 978 10.33 28.53 16.41
C GLN A 978 10.88 27.09 16.33
N GLY A 979 11.00 26.40 17.47
CA GLY A 979 11.58 25.07 17.53
C GLY A 979 10.77 24.05 16.75
N ARG A 980 11.43 23.08 16.13
CA ARG A 980 10.79 21.97 15.40
C ARG A 980 11.06 20.66 16.10
N LEU A 981 10.18 19.68 15.88
CA LEU A 981 10.33 18.32 16.40
C LEU A 981 10.40 17.33 15.27
N VAL A 982 11.44 16.50 15.27
CA VAL A 982 11.60 15.35 14.39
C VAL A 982 11.35 14.06 15.19
N VAL A 983 10.44 13.22 14.71
CA VAL A 983 10.27 11.85 15.23
C VAL A 983 10.37 10.90 14.06
N ASP A 984 11.44 10.11 14.01
CA ASP A 984 11.73 9.27 12.86
C ASP A 984 11.98 7.81 13.23
N SER A 985 11.22 6.89 12.63
CA SER A 985 11.48 5.46 12.68
C SER A 985 10.63 4.68 11.70
N ASN A 986 10.99 3.40 11.50
CA ASN A 986 10.20 2.44 10.73
C ASN A 986 8.74 2.29 11.20
N SER A 987 8.37 2.70 12.42
CA SER A 987 6.96 2.72 12.85
C SER A 987 6.11 3.72 12.06
N TYR A 988 6.72 4.81 11.57
CA TYR A 988 6.04 5.91 10.90
C TYR A 988 6.20 5.88 9.38
N ARG A 989 6.37 4.68 8.80
CA ARG A 989 6.42 4.51 7.34
C ARG A 989 5.06 4.77 6.68
N ASP A 990 3.99 4.47 7.41
CA ASP A 990 2.60 4.57 6.97
C ASP A 990 1.97 5.90 7.41
N GLY A 991 1.29 6.59 6.50
CA GLY A 991 0.67 7.90 6.72
C GLY A 991 -0.30 7.97 7.92
N PRO A 992 -1.21 6.99 8.12
CA PRO A 992 -2.09 6.91 9.29
C PRO A 992 -1.35 6.91 10.63
N THR A 993 -0.18 6.29 10.71
CA THR A 993 0.60 6.24 11.95
C THR A 993 1.28 7.59 12.20
N GLN A 994 1.77 8.26 11.15
CA GLN A 994 2.27 9.64 11.24
C GLN A 994 1.17 10.60 11.71
N GLU A 995 0.01 10.56 11.05
CA GLU A 995 -1.13 11.44 11.32
C GLU A 995 -1.64 11.30 12.75
N ARG A 996 -1.67 10.07 13.29
CA ARG A 996 -2.08 9.82 14.67
C ARG A 996 -1.18 10.51 15.68
N LEU A 997 0.14 10.52 15.45
CA LEU A 997 1.06 11.23 16.33
C LEU A 997 0.95 12.75 16.15
N ILE A 998 0.81 13.24 14.91
CA ILE A 998 0.58 14.67 14.62
C ILE A 998 -0.65 15.17 15.38
N ALA A 999 -1.78 14.47 15.27
CA ALA A 999 -3.04 14.85 15.91
C ALA A 999 -2.91 14.95 17.44
N ARG A 1000 -2.07 14.12 18.07
CA ARG A 1000 -1.81 14.19 19.52
C ARG A 1000 -1.04 15.45 19.93
N PHE A 1001 -0.14 15.94 19.09
CA PHE A 1001 0.54 17.22 19.29
C PHE A 1001 -0.36 18.42 18.96
N GLU A 1002 -1.16 18.34 17.90
CA GLU A 1002 -2.15 19.38 17.56
C GLU A 1002 -3.17 19.57 18.69
N ALA A 1003 -3.61 18.47 19.32
CA ALA A 1003 -4.47 18.51 20.50
C ALA A 1003 -3.84 19.23 21.71
N GLN A 1004 -2.51 19.35 21.74
CA GLN A 1004 -1.75 20.13 22.74
C GLN A 1004 -1.44 21.57 22.27
N GLY A 1005 -2.00 22.00 21.12
CA GLY A 1005 -1.83 23.32 20.55
C GLY A 1005 -0.53 23.53 19.76
N ILE A 1006 0.11 22.45 19.30
CA ILE A 1006 1.33 22.54 18.48
C ILE A 1006 0.97 22.51 17.00
N ASP A 1007 1.44 23.52 16.26
CA ASP A 1007 1.20 23.63 14.82
C ASP A 1007 1.87 22.50 14.02
N ARG A 1008 1.11 21.93 13.07
CA ARG A 1008 1.55 20.82 12.20
C ARG A 1008 2.87 21.11 11.48
N SER A 1009 3.09 22.35 11.04
CA SER A 1009 4.30 22.72 10.28
C SER A 1009 5.60 22.59 11.08
N ARG A 1010 5.49 22.42 12.41
CA ARG A 1010 6.62 22.21 13.33
C ARG A 1010 6.93 20.73 13.58
N LEU A 1011 6.12 19.82 13.06
CA LEU A 1011 6.19 18.38 13.31
C LEU A 1011 6.67 17.64 12.06
N MET A 1012 7.84 17.01 12.17
CA MET A 1012 8.48 16.23 11.11
C MET A 1012 8.46 14.76 11.53
N ILE A 1013 7.37 14.06 11.20
CA ILE A 1013 7.15 12.67 11.61
C ILE A 1013 7.26 11.78 10.37
N GLY A 1014 8.18 10.80 10.39
CA GLY A 1014 8.45 10.01 9.20
C GLY A 1014 9.41 8.84 9.41
N CYS A 1015 9.93 8.34 8.29
CA CYS A 1015 10.87 7.23 8.25
C CYS A 1015 11.87 7.49 7.13
N HIS A 1016 13.10 7.87 7.47
CA HIS A 1016 14.15 8.15 6.51
C HIS A 1016 15.34 7.21 6.67
N SER A 1017 15.96 6.85 5.54
CA SER A 1017 17.15 6.01 5.49
C SER A 1017 18.18 6.63 4.54
N PRO A 1018 19.46 6.72 4.94
CA PRO A 1018 20.02 6.28 6.21
C PRO A 1018 19.60 7.19 7.37
N ALA A 1019 19.37 6.60 8.55
CA ALA A 1019 18.95 7.33 9.75
C ALA A 1019 19.94 8.44 10.18
N TRP A 1020 21.21 8.31 9.80
CA TRP A 1020 22.27 9.29 10.08
C TRP A 1020 21.99 10.66 9.47
N ASP A 1021 21.29 10.74 8.34
CA ASP A 1021 20.94 12.02 7.71
C ASP A 1021 19.92 12.81 8.54
N VAL A 1022 19.05 12.10 9.27
CA VAL A 1022 18.13 12.73 10.23
C VAL A 1022 18.93 13.32 11.39
N LEU A 1023 19.84 12.54 11.98
CA LEU A 1023 20.69 13.00 13.11
C LEU A 1023 21.58 14.18 12.73
N ARG A 1024 22.11 14.23 11.50
CA ARG A 1024 22.90 15.37 11.01
C ARG A 1024 22.14 16.69 11.05
N ASN A 1025 20.82 16.64 10.89
CA ASN A 1025 19.94 17.81 10.88
C ASN A 1025 19.25 18.07 12.22
N MET A 1026 19.56 17.29 13.27
CA MET A 1026 19.08 17.50 14.63
C MET A 1026 20.08 18.34 15.44
N ASP A 1027 19.56 19.14 16.36
CA ASP A 1027 20.34 19.98 17.28
C ASP A 1027 20.37 19.40 18.70
N ILE A 1028 19.24 18.86 19.19
CA ILE A 1028 19.13 18.25 20.53
C ILE A 1028 18.30 16.96 20.46
N GLY A 1029 18.84 15.88 21.03
CA GLY A 1029 18.18 14.60 21.19
C GLY A 1029 17.28 14.56 22.43
N LEU A 1030 16.07 14.02 22.28
CA LEU A 1030 15.09 13.87 23.34
C LEU A 1030 14.86 12.40 23.68
N ASP A 1031 14.94 12.05 24.96
CA ASP A 1031 14.59 10.71 25.44
C ASP A 1031 13.09 10.55 25.70
N CYS A 1032 12.61 9.34 25.45
CA CYS A 1032 11.26 8.95 25.82
C CYS A 1032 11.25 8.38 27.25
N PHE A 1033 10.08 8.42 27.89
CA PHE A 1033 9.85 7.85 29.22
C PHE A 1033 8.42 7.29 29.30
N PRO A 1034 8.17 6.24 30.09
CA PRO A 1034 9.01 5.68 31.16
C PRO A 1034 10.09 4.70 30.68
N HIS A 1035 10.19 4.43 29.38
CA HIS A 1035 11.25 3.60 28.80
C HIS A 1035 12.16 4.43 27.88
N ASN A 1036 13.45 4.50 28.23
CA ASN A 1036 14.45 5.29 27.50
C ASN A 1036 14.95 4.63 26.21
N SER A 1037 15.52 5.45 25.33
CA SER A 1037 16.36 5.13 24.17
C SER A 1037 17.54 4.23 24.51
N GLY A 1038 17.79 3.25 23.62
CA GLY A 1038 18.89 2.30 23.73
C GLY A 1038 20.00 2.70 22.75
N VAL A 1039 20.18 1.90 21.70
CA VAL A 1039 21.23 2.10 20.69
C VAL A 1039 21.16 3.48 20.04
N THR A 1040 19.96 3.94 19.68
CA THR A 1040 19.75 5.24 19.02
C THR A 1040 20.20 6.43 19.87
N LEU A 1041 20.17 6.33 21.19
CA LEU A 1041 20.70 7.37 22.08
C LEU A 1041 22.22 7.49 21.92
N VAL A 1042 22.92 6.35 21.96
CA VAL A 1042 24.38 6.32 21.83
C VAL A 1042 24.82 6.79 20.44
N GLU A 1043 24.07 6.40 19.40
CA GLU A 1043 24.28 6.86 18.03
C GLU A 1043 24.05 8.36 17.88
N THR A 1044 23.04 8.92 18.55
CA THR A 1044 22.75 10.37 18.53
C THR A 1044 23.89 11.16 19.16
N LEU A 1045 24.38 10.72 20.33
CA LEU A 1045 25.56 11.32 20.97
C LEU A 1045 26.79 11.23 20.05
N TYR A 1046 27.01 10.08 19.40
CA TYR A 1046 28.15 9.87 18.51
C TYR A 1046 28.11 10.74 17.25
N MET A 1047 26.93 11.21 16.86
CA MET A 1047 26.72 12.17 15.76
C MET A 1047 26.79 13.64 16.22
N GLY A 1048 27.33 13.90 17.41
CA GLY A 1048 27.53 15.25 17.93
C GLY A 1048 26.23 15.93 18.35
N VAL A 1049 25.20 15.17 18.75
CA VAL A 1049 23.92 15.73 19.20
C VAL A 1049 23.77 15.46 20.70
N PRO A 1050 23.76 16.48 21.57
CA PRO A 1050 23.52 16.27 23.00
C PRO A 1050 22.14 15.68 23.23
N TYR A 1051 22.00 14.90 24.30
CA TYR A 1051 20.81 14.09 24.55
C TYR A 1051 20.33 14.27 25.99
N VAL A 1052 19.07 14.68 26.17
CA VAL A 1052 18.47 14.87 27.50
C VAL A 1052 17.59 13.68 27.82
N THR A 1053 17.76 13.10 29.01
CA THR A 1053 16.99 11.94 29.49
C THR A 1053 16.25 12.22 30.80
N LEU A 1054 15.12 11.56 31.00
CA LEU A 1054 14.42 11.53 32.29
C LEU A 1054 14.75 10.23 33.00
N ALA A 1055 15.31 10.36 34.21
CA ALA A 1055 15.66 9.26 35.08
C ALA A 1055 14.40 8.72 35.79
N ASP A 1056 13.66 7.86 35.10
CA ASP A 1056 12.37 7.32 35.56
C ASP A 1056 12.61 6.01 36.36
N ARG A 1057 11.74 5.01 36.19
CA ARG A 1057 11.80 3.72 36.88
C ARG A 1057 13.14 2.98 36.70
N PRO A 1058 13.70 2.39 37.77
CA PRO A 1058 14.90 1.57 37.70
C PRO A 1058 14.86 0.51 36.60
N SER A 1059 16.02 0.37 35.97
CA SER A 1059 16.31 -0.34 34.72
C SER A 1059 15.98 0.43 33.44
N VAL A 1060 15.05 -0.02 32.59
CA VAL A 1060 14.86 0.51 31.23
C VAL A 1060 14.46 1.99 31.17
N GLY A 1061 13.94 2.56 32.26
CA GLY A 1061 13.67 4.00 32.39
C GLY A 1061 14.88 4.84 32.77
N ARG A 1062 16.07 4.23 32.86
CA ARG A 1062 17.34 4.87 33.26
C ARG A 1062 18.52 4.45 32.39
N ILE A 1063 18.27 3.90 31.19
CA ILE A 1063 19.32 3.59 30.21
C ILE A 1063 20.10 4.87 29.87
N GLY A 1064 19.38 5.96 29.61
CA GLY A 1064 20.00 7.25 29.34
C GLY A 1064 20.85 7.74 30.51
N SER A 1065 20.43 7.47 31.76
CA SER A 1065 21.21 7.82 32.94
C SER A 1065 22.56 7.10 32.99
N SER A 1066 22.59 5.80 32.66
CA SER A 1066 23.84 5.03 32.60
C SER A 1066 24.77 5.51 31.49
N VAL A 1067 24.23 5.75 30.30
CA VAL A 1067 25.04 6.20 29.17
C VAL A 1067 25.60 7.60 29.45
N LEU A 1068 24.78 8.55 29.86
CA LEU A 1068 25.23 9.93 30.12
C LEU A 1068 26.20 10.02 31.29
N HIS A 1069 26.01 9.21 32.33
CA HIS A 1069 26.99 9.11 33.42
C HIS A 1069 28.31 8.49 32.94
N GLY A 1070 28.26 7.46 32.09
CA GLY A 1070 29.43 6.85 31.46
C GLY A 1070 30.19 7.79 30.52
N LEU A 1071 29.46 8.69 29.85
CA LEU A 1071 30.03 9.71 28.98
C LEU A 1071 30.64 10.89 29.75
N GLY A 1072 30.17 11.15 30.97
CA GLY A 1072 30.62 12.28 31.79
C GLY A 1072 29.71 13.51 31.74
N HIS A 1073 28.47 13.37 31.26
CA HIS A 1073 27.46 14.44 31.21
C HIS A 1073 26.22 14.16 32.09
N PRO A 1074 26.37 13.93 33.41
CA PRO A 1074 25.24 13.69 34.30
C PRO A 1074 24.29 14.89 34.40
N GLU A 1075 24.73 16.09 34.05
CA GLU A 1075 23.90 17.30 34.02
C GLU A 1075 22.76 17.24 33.00
N TRP A 1076 22.80 16.34 32.01
CA TRP A 1076 21.70 16.10 31.05
C TRP A 1076 20.68 15.07 31.55
N ILE A 1077 20.84 14.55 32.76
CA ILE A 1077 19.92 13.60 33.41
C ILE A 1077 18.94 14.37 34.30
N ALA A 1078 17.67 14.41 33.91
CA ALA A 1078 16.61 15.02 34.71
C ALA A 1078 16.00 14.03 35.72
N GLN A 1079 15.61 14.52 36.90
CA GLN A 1079 14.90 13.76 37.94
C GLN A 1079 13.38 14.04 37.96
N SER A 1080 12.92 15.03 37.18
CA SER A 1080 11.51 15.38 37.03
C SER A 1080 11.21 15.88 35.62
N GLU A 1081 9.93 15.88 35.24
CA GLU A 1081 9.51 16.42 33.93
C GLU A 1081 9.84 17.91 33.78
N GLU A 1082 9.68 18.70 34.84
CA GLU A 1082 10.01 20.13 34.79
C GLU A 1082 11.52 20.34 34.63
N GLU A 1083 12.35 19.55 35.32
CA GLU A 1083 13.80 19.60 35.12
C GLU A 1083 14.18 19.16 33.70
N TYR A 1084 13.51 18.15 33.14
CA TYR A 1084 13.69 17.72 31.75
C TYR A 1084 13.41 18.88 30.78
N ILE A 1085 12.28 19.58 30.95
CA ILE A 1085 11.91 20.74 30.15
C ILE A 1085 12.97 21.85 30.28
N GLN A 1086 13.38 22.17 31.51
CA GLN A 1086 14.35 23.22 31.79
C GLN A 1086 15.71 22.95 31.13
N LYS A 1087 16.21 21.71 31.22
CA LYS A 1087 17.48 21.32 30.59
C LYS A 1087 17.43 21.46 29.07
N VAL A 1088 16.35 21.01 28.43
CA VAL A 1088 16.19 21.14 26.97
C VAL A 1088 16.12 22.60 26.55
N VAL A 1089 15.32 23.42 27.25
CA VAL A 1089 15.20 24.85 26.95
C VAL A 1089 16.52 25.58 27.18
N ALA A 1090 17.27 25.25 28.23
CA ALA A 1090 18.59 25.83 28.49
C ALA A 1090 19.57 25.53 27.35
N LEU A 1091 19.67 24.25 26.91
CA LEU A 1091 20.50 23.88 25.76
C LEU A 1091 20.07 24.60 24.48
N ALA A 1092 18.76 24.73 24.23
CA ALA A 1092 18.23 25.38 23.03
C ALA A 1092 18.41 26.90 23.02
N SER A 1093 18.67 27.53 24.17
CA SER A 1093 18.76 29.00 24.30
C SER A 1093 20.17 29.55 24.09
N ASP A 1094 21.21 28.71 24.13
CA ASP A 1094 22.62 29.10 23.96
C ASP A 1094 23.24 28.38 22.75
N LEU A 1095 23.02 28.95 21.56
CA LEU A 1095 23.51 28.35 20.30
C LEU A 1095 25.04 28.26 20.21
N PRO A 1096 25.83 29.25 20.68
CA PRO A 1096 27.28 29.10 20.77
C PRO A 1096 27.72 27.89 21.61
N ALA A 1097 27.18 27.76 22.83
CA ALA A 1097 27.51 26.60 23.67
C ALA A 1097 27.05 25.28 23.03
N LEU A 1098 25.88 25.26 22.39
CA LEU A 1098 25.37 24.08 21.69
C LEU A 1098 26.26 23.69 20.48
N ALA A 1099 26.81 24.67 19.78
CA ALA A 1099 27.74 24.45 18.67
C ALA A 1099 29.08 23.89 19.17
N ASP A 1100 29.58 24.39 20.31
CA ASP A 1100 30.79 23.88 20.95
C ASP A 1100 30.60 22.43 21.43
N ILE A 1101 29.45 22.11 22.06
CA ILE A 1101 29.10 20.74 22.45
C ILE A 1101 29.15 19.83 21.21
N ARG A 1102 28.43 20.21 20.14
CA ARG A 1102 28.38 19.40 18.92
C ARG A 1102 29.77 19.12 18.34
N ALA A 1103 30.63 20.14 18.28
CA ALA A 1103 31.97 20.01 17.72
C ALA A 1103 32.87 19.03 18.51
N ASN A 1104 32.67 18.90 19.82
CA ASN A 1104 33.57 18.15 20.70
C ASN A 1104 33.01 16.78 21.15
N LEU A 1105 31.69 16.60 21.17
CA LEU A 1105 31.02 15.44 21.79
C LEU A 1105 31.50 14.08 21.26
N ARG A 1106 31.80 13.96 19.97
CA ARG A 1106 32.35 12.70 19.42
C ARG A 1106 33.74 12.39 19.97
N ALA A 1107 34.60 13.40 20.10
CA ALA A 1107 35.94 13.22 20.68
C ALA A 1107 35.86 12.87 22.17
N GLU A 1108 34.92 13.50 22.89
CA GLU A 1108 34.61 13.17 24.30
C GLU A 1108 34.13 11.73 24.44
N MET A 1109 33.24 11.26 23.55
CA MET A 1109 32.81 9.86 23.51
C MET A 1109 33.98 8.90 23.32
N HIS A 1110 34.88 9.17 22.37
CA HIS A 1110 36.08 8.35 22.15
C HIS A 1110 36.98 8.27 23.39
N ALA A 1111 37.07 9.35 24.17
CA ALA A 1111 37.87 9.40 25.39
C ALA A 1111 37.15 8.79 26.62
N SER A 1112 35.86 8.49 26.50
CA SER A 1112 35.02 8.04 27.61
C SER A 1112 35.09 6.52 27.85
N PRO A 1113 34.74 6.05 29.06
CA PRO A 1113 34.54 4.63 29.37
C PRO A 1113 33.58 3.88 28.44
N LEU A 1114 32.68 4.57 27.71
CA LEU A 1114 31.75 3.94 26.77
C LEU A 1114 32.44 3.40 25.52
N MET A 1115 33.66 3.84 25.22
CA MET A 1115 34.43 3.40 24.04
C MET A 1115 35.78 2.77 24.39
N ASP A 1116 36.14 2.67 25.68
CA ASP A 1116 37.31 1.94 26.15
C ASP A 1116 37.01 0.43 26.25
N GLU A 1117 37.03 -0.23 25.09
CA GLU A 1117 36.71 -1.65 24.98
C GLU A 1117 37.61 -2.56 25.86
N PRO A 1118 38.95 -2.37 25.89
CA PRO A 1118 39.81 -3.17 26.77
C PRO A 1118 39.54 -2.96 28.26
N ALA A 1119 39.27 -1.74 28.73
CA ALA A 1119 38.95 -1.50 30.14
C ALA A 1119 37.60 -2.08 30.52
N PHE A 1120 36.61 -1.99 29.63
CA PHE A 1120 35.31 -2.60 29.85
C PHE A 1120 35.42 -4.13 29.99
N ALA A 1121 36.18 -4.79 29.10
CA ALA A 1121 36.38 -6.24 29.17
C ALA A 1121 37.00 -6.67 30.51
N ARG A 1122 38.07 -6.00 30.96
CA ARG A 1122 38.70 -6.29 32.28
C ARG A 1122 37.72 -6.13 33.44
N LYS A 1123 36.90 -5.08 33.41
CA LYS A 1123 35.87 -4.81 34.43
C LYS A 1123 34.78 -5.89 34.43
N PHE A 1124 34.32 -6.28 33.24
CA PHE A 1124 33.32 -7.34 33.06
C PHE A 1124 33.85 -8.68 33.56
N GLU A 1125 35.08 -9.03 33.23
CA GLU A 1125 35.75 -10.26 33.68
C GLU A 1125 35.97 -10.31 35.20
N ALA A 1126 36.34 -9.18 35.81
CA ALA A 1126 36.43 -9.07 37.26
C ALA A 1126 35.07 -9.33 37.93
N ALA A 1127 33.98 -8.86 37.32
CA ALA A 1127 32.63 -9.15 37.78
C ALA A 1127 32.29 -10.65 37.69
N LEU A 1128 32.58 -11.28 36.55
CA LEU A 1128 32.38 -12.73 36.36
C LEU A 1128 33.14 -13.54 37.42
N ARG A 1129 34.41 -13.20 37.66
CA ARG A 1129 35.24 -13.86 38.67
C ARG A 1129 34.69 -13.65 40.08
N GLY A 1130 34.24 -12.45 40.43
CA GLY A 1130 33.63 -12.14 41.72
C GLY A 1130 32.34 -12.93 41.98
N MET A 1131 31.48 -13.06 40.96
CA MET A 1131 30.26 -13.89 41.04
C MET A 1131 30.62 -15.37 41.26
N PHE A 1132 31.60 -15.89 40.52
CA PHE A 1132 32.05 -17.26 40.67
C PHE A 1132 32.71 -17.54 42.03
N GLN A 1133 33.49 -16.60 42.54
CA GLN A 1133 34.06 -16.66 43.88
C GLN A 1133 32.98 -16.71 44.96
N THR A 1134 31.94 -15.86 44.85
CA THR A 1134 30.78 -15.88 45.75
C THR A 1134 30.09 -17.24 45.74
N TRP A 1135 29.91 -17.85 44.56
CA TRP A 1135 29.38 -19.21 44.48
C TRP A 1135 30.27 -20.22 45.19
N CYS A 1136 31.60 -20.17 44.97
CA CYS A 1136 32.56 -21.07 45.63
C CYS A 1136 32.47 -20.99 47.16
N GLU A 1137 32.29 -19.78 47.71
CA GLU A 1137 32.23 -19.49 49.15
C GLU A 1137 30.87 -19.84 49.80
N SER A 1138 29.76 -19.81 49.05
CA SER A 1138 28.40 -20.02 49.58
C SER A 1138 28.07 -21.46 50.05
N GLN A 1139 29.05 -22.37 50.04
CA GLN A 1139 28.92 -23.75 50.54
C GLN A 1139 30.01 -24.11 51.55
N ALA A 1140 30.60 -23.12 52.23
CA ALA A 1140 31.42 -23.30 53.43
C ALA A 1140 30.55 -23.37 54.69
#